data_AF-A0A1C5M4D9-F1
#
_entry.id   AF-A0A1C5M4D9-F1
#
_cell.length_a   1.000
_cell.length_b   1.000
_cell.length_c   1.000
_cell.angle_alpha   90.00
_cell.angle_beta   90.00
_cell.angle_gamma   90.00
#
_symmetry.space_group_name_H-M   'P 1'
#
loop_
_entity.id
_entity.type
_entity.pdbx_description
1 polymer ?
#
loop_
_entity_poly.entity_id
_entity_poly.type
_entity_poly.pdbx_seq_one_letter_code
_entity_poly.pdbx_strand_id
1 'polypeptide(L)'
;MLLLFFIGGLIILPQKANADEVEAVPVSISVKYGQTEARTILDMINEARTNSEHAWYWNKDDTTKTFCTDLKELEYDYDLERVAMKRAAEIALSYDHERPMGGYAWDTYKQENISYRYAGENIAAGQTTASQVNFGWREDDKTYAGQGHRRNMLSSDYNCVGIGHVYYNRTHYWVEVFAYRPEINTTEIPANDSIKTVSVSVDKKKIKKVDVTFDQDAYSLRIGENTTSAIKETEIAVTNFWSLGGELAPVLDTPVVSIADSSVASYDNKTLSGLKEGTTKLTATLYGVTSSTSPLVSVHDCKNHWDTGKVTKKPTCTEPGEKTFTCSICRKTTKKENVPATGHNYASAWTTDIAATCEKTGTESRHCTNENCTATTEPRSIAALGHNWKDNGDETAICTRNGCKATHTHAWDSGTITTEPTCTAQGERTYHCIYEENGICTATKTEAVKKLGHRYILTKRDKPTCESDGILYGKCSRCSKTITQQDTKNPALGHDWKDNGDGTATCSRESCGKKHTHDLDSGTTTVEPTCTAAGEKEYCCIYANCPYKKTESLKATGHKNKETRNYKKPTCQEEGYTGDIYCKDCGILLSSGKVTKKYDHDWDSGTVTKEATCTEEGSKTYTCENCGATKTIDIQKTAHNYKITEQKNATCTENGYLISVCQTCNDRRKDEIVAKGHSKGIKNKKLATCKAEGYTGDTYCRTCNTLLEEGKVLPKLEHQWNDGTVTKRATYETAGELTYRCRKCAVKRIISIEKLAYPKVGTSYTISGNEYKVSKPGAEVILVRTSKTTKNVTVPAQIYVQGITYKVTSIGAKAFNNNKNLTKVTIGTNIIKINSNAFFNCKNLKTVTIKSVLLTTKTASKKAFKNAHKKLVIQVPKKVKKNYTKIFKGLKVK
;
A
#
# COMPACT_ATOMS: atom_id res chain seq x y z
N MET A 1 -52.16 13.29 -28.11
CA MET A 1 -51.85 14.73 -28.29
C MET A 1 -51.42 15.24 -26.92
N LEU A 2 -50.30 15.91 -26.66
CA LEU A 2 -49.35 16.60 -27.52
C LEU A 2 -48.01 16.77 -26.76
N LEU A 3 -46.90 16.59 -27.48
CA LEU A 3 -45.54 17.13 -27.34
C LEU A 3 -44.78 17.14 -26.00
N LEU A 4 -43.84 16.20 -25.88
CA LEU A 4 -42.56 16.35 -25.19
C LEU A 4 -41.57 17.10 -26.11
N PHE A 5 -41.12 18.29 -25.70
CA PHE A 5 -40.08 19.04 -26.40
C PHE A 5 -38.70 18.45 -26.08
N PHE A 6 -38.14 17.71 -27.03
CA PHE A 6 -36.70 17.52 -27.18
C PHE A 6 -36.10 18.80 -27.76
N ILE A 7 -35.40 19.59 -26.95
CA ILE A 7 -34.53 20.66 -27.49
C ILE A 7 -33.16 20.03 -27.76
N GLY A 8 -32.94 19.68 -29.03
CA GLY A 8 -31.61 19.42 -29.55
C GLY A 8 -30.85 20.73 -29.69
N GLY A 9 -29.66 20.80 -29.08
CA GLY A 9 -28.72 21.88 -29.34
C GLY A 9 -28.32 21.87 -30.82
N LEU A 10 -28.71 22.93 -31.54
CA LEU A 10 -28.18 23.28 -32.85
C LEU A 10 -26.67 23.53 -32.70
N ILE A 11 -25.87 22.80 -33.46
CA ILE A 11 -24.46 23.11 -33.68
C ILE A 11 -24.40 24.36 -34.57
N ILE A 12 -24.17 25.53 -33.97
CA ILE A 12 -23.84 26.75 -34.70
C ILE A 12 -22.34 26.70 -35.03
N LEU A 13 -22.01 26.75 -36.32
CA LEU A 13 -20.64 26.83 -36.84
C LEU A 13 -20.04 28.21 -36.49
N PRO A 14 -18.78 28.29 -36.01
CA PRO A 14 -18.15 29.58 -35.76
C PRO A 14 -17.80 30.30 -37.07
N GLN A 15 -18.19 31.57 -37.17
CA GLN A 15 -17.68 32.52 -38.15
C GLN A 15 -16.24 32.95 -37.80
N LYS A 16 -15.50 33.29 -38.86
CA LYS A 16 -14.05 33.53 -38.92
C LYS A 16 -13.49 34.54 -37.91
N ALA A 17 -12.34 34.19 -37.31
CA ALA A 17 -11.20 35.08 -37.12
C ALA A 17 -9.89 34.27 -37.30
N ASN A 18 -8.95 34.79 -38.10
CA ASN A 18 -7.55 34.33 -38.24
C ASN A 18 -6.79 34.78 -36.96
N ALA A 19 -5.70 34.17 -36.46
CA ALA A 19 -4.67 33.28 -37.00
C ALA A 19 -4.15 32.34 -35.87
N ASP A 20 -3.51 31.24 -36.28
CA ASP A 20 -3.13 30.05 -35.49
C ASP A 20 -4.31 29.19 -35.00
N GLU A 21 -4.81 28.30 -35.87
CA GLU A 21 -5.80 27.28 -35.49
C GLU A 21 -5.22 26.41 -34.36
N VAL A 22 -5.73 26.59 -33.14
CA VAL A 22 -5.50 25.67 -32.02
C VAL A 22 -6.02 24.29 -32.43
N GLU A 23 -5.13 23.31 -32.57
CA GLU A 23 -5.48 21.90 -32.83
C GLU A 23 -6.02 21.30 -31.51
N ALA A 24 -7.26 21.66 -31.15
CA ALA A 24 -7.92 21.17 -29.96
C ALA A 24 -8.27 19.68 -30.10
N VAL A 25 -7.82 18.87 -29.13
CA VAL A 25 -8.15 17.45 -29.02
C VAL A 25 -9.18 17.23 -27.93
N PRO A 26 -10.23 16.41 -28.17
CA PRO A 26 -11.16 16.02 -27.11
C PRO A 26 -10.51 14.99 -26.20
N VAL A 27 -10.38 15.32 -24.92
CA VAL A 27 -9.88 14.45 -23.86
C VAL A 27 -11.04 14.03 -22.96
N SER A 28 -11.29 12.74 -22.89
CA SER A 28 -12.38 12.14 -22.12
C SER A 28 -11.90 11.81 -20.70
N ILE A 29 -12.52 12.42 -19.69
CA ILE A 29 -12.25 12.16 -18.27
C ILE A 29 -13.54 11.75 -17.54
N SER A 30 -13.40 10.98 -16.46
CA SER A 30 -14.51 10.61 -15.58
C SER A 30 -14.49 11.47 -14.33
N VAL A 31 -15.46 12.36 -14.19
CA VAL A 31 -15.56 13.30 -13.06
C VAL A 31 -16.77 12.97 -12.20
N LYS A 32 -16.68 13.17 -10.88
CA LYS A 32 -17.85 13.17 -9.98
C LYS A 32 -18.23 14.62 -9.73
N TYR A 33 -19.44 15.02 -10.13
CA TYR A 33 -19.95 16.33 -9.75
C TYR A 33 -20.39 16.33 -8.27
N GLY A 34 -20.37 17.49 -7.62
CA GLY A 34 -20.85 17.67 -6.26
C GLY A 34 -21.59 18.98 -6.09
N GLN A 35 -22.63 19.19 -6.89
CA GLN A 35 -23.36 20.45 -6.97
C GLN A 35 -24.26 20.71 -5.77
N THR A 36 -24.72 19.69 -5.06
CA THR A 36 -25.48 19.91 -3.81
C THR A 36 -24.62 20.68 -2.79
N GLU A 37 -23.36 20.26 -2.63
CA GLU A 37 -22.40 20.94 -1.75
C GLU A 37 -22.02 22.32 -2.31
N ALA A 38 -21.75 22.42 -3.61
CA ALA A 38 -21.29 23.67 -4.23
C ALA A 38 -22.30 24.83 -4.12
N ARG A 39 -23.60 24.54 -4.21
CA ARG A 39 -24.65 25.57 -4.09
C ARG A 39 -24.66 26.27 -2.72
N THR A 40 -24.21 25.60 -1.66
CA THR A 40 -24.14 26.20 -0.31
C THR A 40 -23.16 27.37 -0.19
N ILE A 41 -22.24 27.50 -1.15
CA ILE A 41 -21.25 28.60 -1.17
C ILE A 41 -21.93 29.96 -1.40
N LEU A 42 -23.07 30.01 -2.09
CA LEU A 42 -23.80 31.26 -2.34
C LEU A 42 -24.08 32.03 -1.05
N ASP A 43 -24.61 31.34 -0.04
CA ASP A 43 -24.98 31.94 1.23
C ASP A 43 -23.74 32.54 1.93
N MET A 44 -22.60 31.86 1.82
CA MET A 44 -21.32 32.32 2.41
C MET A 44 -20.75 33.53 1.67
N ILE A 45 -20.89 33.59 0.34
CA ILE A 45 -20.53 34.79 -0.43
C ILE A 45 -21.40 35.97 -0.01
N ASN A 46 -22.72 35.76 0.07
CA ASN A 46 -23.67 36.82 0.43
C ASN A 46 -23.51 37.27 1.89
N GLU A 47 -23.18 36.38 2.81
CA GLU A 47 -22.75 36.72 4.17
C GLU A 47 -21.52 37.64 4.15
N ALA A 48 -20.49 37.32 3.36
CA ALA A 48 -19.29 38.15 3.24
C ALA A 48 -19.57 39.53 2.63
N ARG A 49 -20.56 39.63 1.72
CA ARG A 49 -20.95 40.88 1.06
C ARG A 49 -21.81 41.78 1.94
N THR A 50 -22.65 41.21 2.80
CA THR A 50 -23.61 41.95 3.63
C THR A 50 -23.08 42.25 5.03
N ASN A 51 -22.07 41.52 5.51
CA ASN A 51 -21.43 41.77 6.80
C ASN A 51 -20.23 42.72 6.66
N SER A 52 -20.30 43.89 7.32
CA SER A 52 -19.26 44.92 7.30
C SER A 52 -17.91 44.48 7.91
N GLU A 53 -17.89 43.45 8.76
CA GLU A 53 -16.65 42.85 9.28
C GLU A 53 -15.86 42.10 8.19
N HIS A 54 -16.53 41.77 7.09
CA HIS A 54 -16.02 40.92 6.02
C HIS A 54 -15.95 41.61 4.67
N ALA A 55 -16.74 42.68 4.45
CA ALA A 55 -16.76 43.45 3.23
C ALA A 55 -15.61 44.49 3.17
N TRP A 56 -14.36 44.02 3.11
CA TRP A 56 -13.18 44.88 2.98
C TRP A 56 -12.07 44.19 2.18
N TYR A 57 -11.11 44.91 1.61
CA TYR A 57 -9.86 44.36 1.07
C TYR A 57 -8.71 45.35 1.33
N TRP A 58 -7.44 44.92 1.28
CA TRP A 58 -6.30 45.82 1.50
C TRP A 58 -6.17 46.86 0.38
N ASN A 59 -5.63 48.05 0.65
CA ASN A 59 -5.17 48.94 -0.40
C ASN A 59 -3.89 48.40 -1.06
N LYS A 60 -3.48 48.98 -2.20
CA LYS A 60 -2.35 48.47 -3.01
C LYS A 60 -1.01 48.39 -2.28
N ASP A 61 -0.83 49.19 -1.24
CA ASP A 61 0.36 49.30 -0.39
C ASP A 61 0.23 48.54 0.94
N ASP A 62 -0.86 47.79 1.15
CA ASP A 62 -1.10 46.95 2.33
C ASP A 62 -1.14 47.70 3.68
N THR A 63 -1.43 49.00 3.67
CA THR A 63 -1.43 49.87 4.86
C THR A 63 -2.81 50.07 5.46
N THR A 64 -3.87 50.08 4.65
CA THR A 64 -5.24 50.34 5.11
C THR A 64 -6.25 49.41 4.44
N LYS A 65 -7.34 49.11 5.14
CA LYS A 65 -8.46 48.34 4.60
C LYS A 65 -9.42 49.27 3.87
N THR A 66 -9.71 48.97 2.62
CA THR A 66 -10.79 49.57 1.84
C THR A 66 -12.07 48.78 2.11
N PHE A 67 -13.06 49.43 2.72
CA PHE A 67 -14.35 48.81 2.99
C PHE A 67 -15.28 48.94 1.78
N CYS A 68 -15.92 47.85 1.40
CA CYS A 68 -16.91 47.81 0.33
C CYS A 68 -18.28 48.13 0.94
N THR A 69 -18.83 49.31 0.61
CA THR A 69 -20.17 49.72 1.05
C THR A 69 -21.21 49.40 -0.01
N ASP A 70 -22.46 49.23 0.42
CA ASP A 70 -23.64 49.09 -0.47
C ASP A 70 -23.61 47.91 -1.46
N LEU A 71 -22.92 46.83 -1.10
CA LEU A 71 -22.95 45.59 -1.88
C LEU A 71 -24.32 44.92 -1.77
N LYS A 72 -24.92 44.61 -2.93
CA LYS A 72 -26.12 43.76 -3.00
C LYS A 72 -25.72 42.29 -2.94
N GLU A 73 -26.62 41.47 -2.40
CA GLU A 73 -26.54 40.01 -2.54
C GLU A 73 -26.50 39.63 -4.02
N LEU A 74 -25.71 38.61 -4.34
CA LEU A 74 -25.67 38.01 -5.66
C LEU A 74 -26.80 36.99 -5.78
N GLU A 75 -27.44 36.96 -6.95
CA GLU A 75 -28.40 35.90 -7.29
C GLU A 75 -27.67 34.66 -7.81
N TYR A 76 -28.23 33.48 -7.54
CA TYR A 76 -27.73 32.24 -8.14
C TYR A 76 -28.24 32.10 -9.58
N ASP A 77 -27.32 31.86 -10.51
CA ASP A 77 -27.65 31.71 -11.91
C ASP A 77 -27.36 30.29 -12.42
N TYR A 78 -28.41 29.59 -12.83
CA TYR A 78 -28.32 28.20 -13.28
C TYR A 78 -27.76 28.03 -14.69
N ASP A 79 -27.61 29.08 -15.49
CA ASP A 79 -26.79 29.01 -16.70
C ASP A 79 -25.31 29.15 -16.37
N LEU A 80 -24.96 30.05 -15.44
CA LEU A 80 -23.60 30.16 -14.95
C LEU A 80 -23.16 28.92 -14.18
N GLU A 81 -24.06 28.23 -13.47
CA GLU A 81 -23.79 26.92 -12.86
C GLU A 81 -23.30 25.92 -13.93
N ARG A 82 -23.98 25.83 -15.08
CA ARG A 82 -23.57 24.92 -16.16
C ARG A 82 -22.19 25.27 -16.69
N VAL A 83 -21.88 26.57 -16.81
CA VAL A 83 -20.55 27.02 -17.21
C VAL A 83 -19.52 26.68 -16.14
N ALA A 84 -19.81 26.91 -14.87
CA ALA A 84 -18.92 26.60 -13.75
C ALA A 84 -18.64 25.10 -13.64
N MET A 85 -19.64 24.23 -13.90
CA MET A 85 -19.46 22.77 -13.95
C MET A 85 -18.54 22.32 -15.09
N LYS A 86 -18.75 22.88 -16.29
CA LYS A 86 -17.88 22.64 -17.45
C LYS A 86 -16.47 23.10 -17.14
N ARG A 87 -16.35 24.28 -16.52
CA ARG A 87 -15.09 24.88 -16.14
C ARG A 87 -14.38 24.09 -15.04
N ALA A 88 -15.09 23.57 -14.04
CA ALA A 88 -14.53 22.72 -13.00
C ALA A 88 -13.94 21.42 -13.59
N ALA A 89 -14.58 20.84 -14.61
CA ALA A 89 -14.01 19.70 -15.33
C ALA A 89 -12.77 20.07 -16.18
N GLU A 90 -12.73 21.28 -16.74
CA GLU A 90 -11.56 21.80 -17.45
C GLU A 90 -10.38 22.04 -16.48
N ILE A 91 -10.64 22.68 -15.34
CA ILE A 91 -9.69 22.95 -14.26
C ILE A 91 -9.15 21.65 -13.66
N ALA A 92 -10.01 20.63 -13.55
CA ALA A 92 -9.60 19.30 -13.12
C ALA A 92 -8.53 18.67 -14.02
N LEU A 93 -8.41 19.11 -15.28
CA LEU A 93 -7.40 18.62 -16.22
C LEU A 93 -6.21 19.59 -16.38
N SER A 94 -6.43 20.89 -16.19
CA SER A 94 -5.43 21.95 -16.28
C SER A 94 -5.83 23.10 -15.33
N TYR A 95 -5.15 23.20 -14.19
CA TYR A 95 -5.44 24.16 -13.14
C TYR A 95 -4.84 25.53 -13.48
N ASP A 96 -5.58 26.32 -14.26
CA ASP A 96 -5.19 27.65 -14.74
C ASP A 96 -6.46 28.44 -15.10
N HIS A 97 -6.47 29.77 -14.93
CA HIS A 97 -7.54 30.64 -15.41
C HIS A 97 -7.67 30.65 -16.95
N GLU A 98 -6.59 30.35 -17.66
CA GLU A 98 -6.66 30.03 -19.08
C GLU A 98 -7.22 28.61 -19.28
N ARG A 99 -8.20 28.49 -20.17
CA ARG A 99 -8.81 27.19 -20.49
C ARG A 99 -7.80 26.22 -21.12
N PRO A 100 -8.03 24.89 -21.03
CA PRO A 100 -7.14 23.90 -21.64
C PRO A 100 -7.03 24.05 -23.16
N MET A 101 -8.04 24.61 -23.82
CA MET A 101 -8.04 24.93 -25.26
C MET A 101 -7.61 26.37 -25.59
N GLY A 102 -7.18 27.14 -24.60
CA GLY A 102 -6.95 28.59 -24.71
C GLY A 102 -8.21 29.42 -24.46
N GLY A 103 -8.02 30.70 -24.13
CA GLY A 103 -9.10 31.63 -23.76
C GLY A 103 -9.50 31.53 -22.29
N TYR A 104 -10.63 32.15 -21.93
CA TYR A 104 -11.09 32.31 -20.55
C TYR A 104 -12.49 31.72 -20.33
N ALA A 105 -12.92 31.62 -19.06
CA ALA A 105 -14.22 31.04 -18.69
C ALA A 105 -15.41 31.68 -19.45
N TRP A 106 -15.43 33.01 -19.57
CA TRP A 106 -16.49 33.77 -20.24
C TRP A 106 -16.53 33.61 -21.76
N ASP A 107 -15.52 33.01 -22.40
CA ASP A 107 -15.66 32.59 -23.80
C ASP A 107 -16.75 31.53 -23.96
N THR A 108 -17.04 30.77 -22.89
CA THR A 108 -18.19 29.86 -22.85
C THR A 108 -19.51 30.60 -22.83
N TYR A 109 -19.59 31.77 -22.21
CA TYR A 109 -20.84 32.54 -22.13
C TYR A 109 -21.33 32.87 -23.54
N LYS A 110 -20.43 33.34 -24.41
CA LYS A 110 -20.73 33.60 -25.82
C LYS A 110 -21.11 32.32 -26.59
N GLN A 111 -20.41 31.21 -26.32
CA GLN A 111 -20.71 29.91 -26.95
C GLN A 111 -22.10 29.38 -26.57
N GLU A 112 -22.58 29.71 -25.37
CA GLU A 112 -23.87 29.27 -24.82
C GLU A 112 -24.95 30.37 -24.89
N ASN A 113 -24.69 31.45 -25.63
CA ASN A 113 -25.60 32.59 -25.83
C ASN A 113 -26.04 33.29 -24.52
N ILE A 114 -25.15 33.33 -23.54
CA ILE A 114 -25.31 34.04 -22.26
C ILE A 114 -24.78 35.48 -22.41
N SER A 115 -25.65 36.46 -22.17
CA SER A 115 -25.31 37.89 -22.25
C SER A 115 -24.80 38.41 -20.92
N TYR A 116 -23.69 39.16 -20.94
CA TYR A 116 -23.06 39.70 -19.73
C TYR A 116 -22.39 41.07 -20.01
N ARG A 117 -22.15 41.87 -18.95
CA ARG A 117 -21.36 43.12 -19.04
C ARG A 117 -19.98 43.01 -18.39
N TYR A 118 -19.95 42.41 -17.19
CA TYR A 118 -18.74 42.13 -16.43
C TYR A 118 -18.69 40.63 -16.13
N ALA A 119 -17.49 40.07 -16.00
CA ALA A 119 -17.29 38.68 -15.65
C ALA A 119 -16.05 38.50 -14.78
N GLY A 120 -16.10 37.55 -13.86
CA GLY A 120 -15.00 37.16 -12.99
C GLY A 120 -14.97 35.64 -12.77
N GLU A 121 -13.83 35.13 -12.34
CA GLU A 121 -13.65 33.71 -12.03
C GLU A 121 -12.80 33.55 -10.76
N ASN A 122 -13.25 32.70 -9.84
CA ASN A 122 -12.43 32.14 -8.78
C ASN A 122 -12.28 30.64 -9.01
N ILE A 123 -11.06 30.13 -8.85
CA ILE A 123 -10.78 28.68 -8.93
C ILE A 123 -10.05 28.24 -7.67
N ALA A 124 -10.30 27.01 -7.25
CA ALA A 124 -9.60 26.39 -6.13
C ALA A 124 -9.51 24.89 -6.32
N ALA A 125 -8.50 24.28 -5.71
CA ALA A 125 -8.38 22.84 -5.70
C ALA A 125 -7.80 22.32 -4.37
N GLY A 126 -8.30 21.17 -3.93
CA GLY A 126 -7.83 20.44 -2.74
C GLY A 126 -8.73 20.54 -1.52
N GLN A 127 -9.48 21.64 -1.38
CA GLN A 127 -10.44 21.82 -0.30
C GLN A 127 -11.57 20.80 -0.44
N THR A 128 -11.91 20.11 0.65
CA THR A 128 -12.83 18.96 0.60
C THR A 128 -14.29 19.32 0.81
N THR A 129 -14.57 20.56 1.26
CA THR A 129 -15.92 21.06 1.54
C THR A 129 -16.11 22.48 1.01
N ALA A 130 -17.38 22.88 0.81
CA ALA A 130 -17.76 24.23 0.39
C ALA A 130 -17.24 25.32 1.34
N SER A 131 -17.36 25.07 2.65
CA SER A 131 -16.88 25.99 3.67
C SER A 131 -15.35 26.19 3.62
N GLN A 132 -14.59 25.10 3.47
CA GLN A 132 -13.12 25.19 3.37
C GLN A 132 -12.67 26.02 2.16
N VAL A 133 -13.33 25.84 1.02
CA VAL A 133 -12.97 26.58 -0.19
C VAL A 133 -13.37 28.05 -0.12
N ASN A 134 -14.57 28.35 0.41
CA ASN A 134 -15.01 29.73 0.58
C ASN A 134 -14.09 30.49 1.55
N PHE A 135 -13.74 29.90 2.71
CA PHE A 135 -12.76 30.50 3.61
C PHE A 135 -11.39 30.69 2.95
N GLY A 136 -10.98 29.77 2.07
CA GLY A 136 -9.77 29.92 1.26
C GLY A 136 -9.83 31.14 0.33
N TRP A 137 -10.94 31.33 -0.39
CA TRP A 137 -11.15 32.47 -1.29
C TRP A 137 -11.33 33.81 -0.57
N ARG A 138 -11.70 33.80 0.71
CA ARG A 138 -11.78 35.04 1.49
C ARG A 138 -10.43 35.70 1.67
N GLU A 139 -9.33 34.94 1.68
CA GLU A 139 -7.97 35.49 1.71
C GLU A 139 -7.77 36.52 2.84
N ASP A 140 -8.38 36.23 4.00
CA ASP A 140 -8.39 37.12 5.18
C ASP A 140 -6.96 37.36 5.72
N ASP A 141 -6.03 36.43 5.45
CA ASP A 141 -4.62 36.44 5.86
C ASP A 141 -3.65 36.90 4.76
N LYS A 142 -4.15 37.37 3.60
CA LYS A 142 -3.32 37.78 2.46
C LYS A 142 -3.20 39.29 2.33
N THR A 143 -2.09 39.73 1.72
CA THR A 143 -1.89 41.10 1.22
C THR A 143 -2.72 41.33 -0.04
N TYR A 144 -2.87 42.59 -0.47
CA TYR A 144 -3.63 42.99 -1.65
C TYR A 144 -3.27 42.17 -2.88
N ALA A 145 -1.98 41.94 -3.15
CA ALA A 145 -1.55 41.14 -4.29
C ALA A 145 -2.15 39.71 -4.27
N GLY A 146 -2.34 39.13 -3.08
CA GLY A 146 -2.94 37.82 -2.87
C GLY A 146 -4.43 37.84 -2.50
N GLN A 147 -5.14 38.95 -2.68
CA GLN A 147 -6.59 39.08 -2.42
C GLN A 147 -7.44 39.09 -3.71
N GLY A 148 -7.01 38.33 -4.72
CA GLY A 148 -7.69 38.27 -6.02
C GLY A 148 -9.09 37.69 -5.93
N HIS A 149 -9.25 36.57 -5.22
CA HIS A 149 -10.52 35.87 -5.09
C HIS A 149 -11.51 36.66 -4.24
N ARG A 150 -10.99 37.26 -3.16
CA ARG A 150 -11.75 38.14 -2.27
C ARG A 150 -12.35 39.33 -3.02
N ARG A 151 -11.56 40.00 -3.86
CA ARG A 151 -12.04 41.14 -4.65
C ARG A 151 -13.10 40.74 -5.67
N ASN A 152 -13.05 39.53 -6.22
CA ASN A 152 -14.14 39.05 -7.07
C ASN A 152 -15.44 38.88 -6.27
N MET A 153 -15.40 38.22 -5.11
CA MET A 153 -16.59 38.03 -4.26
C MET A 153 -17.18 39.35 -3.76
N LEU A 154 -16.36 40.38 -3.54
CA LEU A 154 -16.77 41.69 -3.03
C LEU A 154 -16.95 42.76 -4.12
N SER A 155 -16.89 42.39 -5.40
CA SER A 155 -17.06 43.36 -6.48
C SER A 155 -18.52 43.83 -6.57
N SER A 156 -18.73 45.15 -6.71
CA SER A 156 -20.02 45.75 -7.00
C SER A 156 -20.43 45.61 -8.48
N ASP A 157 -19.51 45.18 -9.34
CA ASP A 157 -19.77 45.00 -10.78
C ASP A 157 -20.62 43.76 -11.08
N TYR A 158 -20.76 42.81 -10.15
CA TYR A 158 -21.49 41.56 -10.36
C TYR A 158 -22.85 41.58 -9.67
N ASN A 159 -23.86 40.96 -10.32
CA ASN A 159 -25.19 40.76 -9.73
C ASN A 159 -25.59 39.28 -9.62
N CYS A 160 -24.83 38.37 -10.21
CA CYS A 160 -25.10 36.94 -10.12
C CYS A 160 -23.82 36.09 -10.13
N VAL A 161 -23.94 34.85 -9.64
CA VAL A 161 -22.86 33.86 -9.60
C VAL A 161 -23.36 32.46 -9.97
N GLY A 162 -22.52 31.69 -10.64
CA GLY A 162 -22.67 30.25 -10.80
C GLY A 162 -21.50 29.50 -10.19
N ILE A 163 -21.78 28.37 -9.55
CA ILE A 163 -20.78 27.64 -8.76
C ILE A 163 -20.70 26.18 -9.22
N GLY A 164 -19.48 25.69 -9.41
CA GLY A 164 -19.22 24.36 -9.96
C GLY A 164 -18.23 23.60 -9.09
N HIS A 165 -18.51 22.32 -8.86
CA HIS A 165 -17.62 21.42 -8.14
C HIS A 165 -17.49 20.08 -8.84
N VAL A 166 -16.23 19.66 -9.00
CA VAL A 166 -15.84 18.37 -9.56
C VAL A 166 -14.80 17.69 -8.67
N TYR A 167 -14.99 16.41 -8.40
CA TYR A 167 -13.97 15.53 -7.86
C TYR A 167 -13.37 14.65 -8.98
N TYR A 168 -12.05 14.72 -9.13
CA TYR A 168 -11.28 14.00 -10.14
C TYR A 168 -9.88 13.70 -9.62
N ASN A 169 -9.35 12.51 -9.95
CA ASN A 169 -8.01 12.06 -9.53
C ASN A 169 -7.63 12.41 -8.07
N ARG A 170 -8.47 11.98 -7.12
CA ARG A 170 -8.31 12.21 -5.68
C ARG A 170 -8.39 13.67 -5.21
N THR A 171 -8.85 14.57 -6.07
CA THR A 171 -8.76 16.01 -5.85
C THR A 171 -10.10 16.68 -6.12
N HIS A 172 -10.49 17.61 -5.25
CA HIS A 172 -11.67 18.46 -5.42
C HIS A 172 -11.27 19.72 -6.18
N TYR A 173 -12.06 20.13 -7.16
CA TYR A 173 -11.88 21.35 -7.96
C TYR A 173 -13.16 22.16 -7.90
N TRP A 174 -13.02 23.42 -7.52
CA TRP A 174 -14.11 24.36 -7.29
C TRP A 174 -13.96 25.56 -8.21
N VAL A 175 -15.07 26.05 -8.72
CA VAL A 175 -15.12 27.22 -9.59
C VAL A 175 -16.30 28.09 -9.20
N GLU A 176 -16.07 29.37 -8.98
CA GLU A 176 -17.10 30.41 -9.00
C GLU A 176 -16.92 31.21 -10.28
N VAL A 177 -18.01 31.41 -11.02
CA VAL A 177 -18.02 32.33 -12.16
C VAL A 177 -19.05 33.42 -11.89
N PHE A 178 -18.58 34.66 -11.90
CA PHE A 178 -19.38 35.85 -11.60
C PHE A 178 -19.75 36.58 -12.88
N ALA A 179 -20.92 37.22 -12.90
CA ALA A 179 -21.25 38.12 -13.99
C ALA A 179 -22.18 39.26 -13.56
N TYR A 180 -22.22 40.28 -14.41
CA TYR A 180 -23.38 41.17 -14.49
C TYR A 180 -24.28 40.71 -15.64
N ARG A 181 -25.49 40.25 -15.33
CA ARG A 181 -26.47 39.82 -16.32
C ARG A 181 -27.74 40.68 -16.27
N PRO A 182 -28.26 41.13 -17.43
CA PRO A 182 -29.57 41.79 -17.48
C PRO A 182 -30.73 40.80 -17.22
N GLU A 183 -30.52 39.52 -17.56
CA GLU A 183 -31.47 38.43 -17.35
C GLU A 183 -30.75 37.28 -16.65
N ILE A 184 -31.09 37.08 -15.37
CA ILE A 184 -30.53 36.03 -14.50
C ILE A 184 -31.47 34.84 -14.54
N ASN A 185 -30.93 33.64 -14.78
CA ASN A 185 -31.74 32.43 -14.76
C ASN A 185 -31.80 31.83 -13.36
N THR A 186 -32.85 32.15 -12.62
CA THR A 186 -33.13 31.64 -11.26
C THR A 186 -33.96 30.36 -11.25
N THR A 187 -34.23 29.75 -12.41
CA THR A 187 -35.00 28.51 -12.50
C THR A 187 -34.18 27.33 -11.99
N GLU A 188 -34.50 26.84 -10.80
CA GLU A 188 -33.79 25.73 -10.19
C GLU A 188 -33.84 24.45 -11.02
N ILE A 189 -32.65 23.87 -11.23
CA ILE A 189 -32.49 22.55 -11.82
C ILE A 189 -32.00 21.55 -10.76
N PRO A 190 -32.33 20.25 -10.87
CA PRO A 190 -31.82 19.24 -9.95
C PRO A 190 -30.28 19.26 -9.87
N ALA A 191 -29.74 19.28 -8.65
CA ALA A 191 -28.30 19.22 -8.43
C ALA A 191 -27.72 17.90 -8.97
N ASN A 192 -26.63 18.01 -9.74
CA ASN A 192 -25.94 16.85 -10.28
C ASN A 192 -24.78 16.46 -9.36
N ASP A 193 -24.93 15.35 -8.63
CA ASP A 193 -23.86 14.74 -7.82
C ASP A 193 -23.35 13.42 -8.41
N SER A 194 -23.66 13.18 -9.68
CA SER A 194 -23.36 11.92 -10.36
C SER A 194 -21.97 11.90 -10.99
N ILE A 195 -21.47 10.69 -11.23
CA ILE A 195 -20.27 10.49 -12.04
C ILE A 195 -20.65 10.61 -13.51
N LYS A 196 -19.94 11.48 -14.25
CA LYS A 196 -20.12 11.70 -15.67
C LYS A 196 -18.80 11.58 -16.41
N THR A 197 -18.86 10.98 -17.59
CA THR A 197 -17.78 11.11 -18.57
C THR A 197 -17.96 12.43 -19.30
N VAL A 198 -16.93 13.25 -19.27
CA VAL A 198 -16.91 14.58 -19.89
C VAL A 198 -15.76 14.66 -20.88
N SER A 199 -16.02 15.30 -22.01
CA SER A 199 -15.03 15.54 -23.06
C SER A 199 -14.52 16.98 -22.93
N VAL A 200 -13.32 17.13 -22.40
CA VAL A 200 -12.61 18.41 -22.25
C VAL A 200 -11.81 18.67 -23.53
N SER A 201 -12.00 19.83 -24.16
CA SER A 201 -11.18 20.22 -25.31
C SER A 201 -9.85 20.77 -24.82
N VAL A 202 -8.74 20.20 -25.27
CA VAL A 202 -7.38 20.57 -24.84
C VAL A 202 -6.55 20.93 -26.06
N ASP A 203 -5.82 22.05 -26.03
CA ASP A 203 -4.79 22.33 -27.02
C ASP A 203 -3.75 21.21 -26.95
N LYS A 204 -3.53 20.53 -28.07
CA LYS A 204 -2.52 19.47 -28.19
C LYS A 204 -1.14 19.89 -27.70
N LYS A 205 -0.76 21.17 -27.80
CA LYS A 205 0.51 21.70 -27.26
C LYS A 205 0.60 21.68 -25.72
N LYS A 206 -0.55 21.68 -25.02
CA LYS A 206 -0.62 21.58 -23.56
C LYS A 206 -0.48 20.13 -23.06
N ILE A 207 -0.62 19.12 -23.93
CA ILE A 207 -0.35 17.71 -23.61
C ILE A 207 1.16 17.45 -23.74
N LYS A 208 1.83 17.21 -22.62
CA LYS A 208 3.29 17.06 -22.54
C LYS A 208 3.76 15.62 -22.64
N LYS A 209 2.98 14.68 -22.12
CA LYS A 209 3.33 13.25 -22.07
C LYS A 209 2.06 12.41 -22.17
N VAL A 210 2.19 11.23 -22.75
CA VAL A 210 1.21 10.15 -22.65
C VAL A 210 1.92 9.00 -21.93
N ASP A 211 1.23 8.37 -20.99
CA ASP A 211 1.67 7.13 -20.36
C ASP A 211 0.57 6.08 -20.51
N VAL A 212 1.01 4.85 -20.79
CA VAL A 212 0.13 3.72 -21.08
C VAL A 212 0.65 2.52 -20.33
N THR A 213 -0.12 2.09 -19.34
CA THR A 213 0.20 0.93 -18.53
C THR A 213 -0.43 -0.31 -19.18
N PHE A 214 0.42 -1.21 -19.64
CA PHE A 214 0.00 -2.51 -20.18
C PHE A 214 -0.21 -3.54 -19.07
N ASP A 215 -0.81 -4.68 -19.40
CA ASP A 215 -1.02 -5.75 -18.44
C ASP A 215 0.28 -6.43 -18.01
N GLN A 216 1.32 -6.37 -18.85
CA GLN A 216 2.63 -6.98 -18.66
C GLN A 216 3.76 -6.02 -19.09
N ASP A 217 4.89 -6.08 -18.39
CA ASP A 217 6.09 -5.29 -18.71
C ASP A 217 6.89 -5.86 -19.89
N ALA A 218 6.70 -7.15 -20.17
CA ALA A 218 7.21 -7.83 -21.35
C ALA A 218 6.32 -9.02 -21.73
N TYR A 219 6.25 -9.32 -23.02
CA TYR A 219 5.56 -10.49 -23.56
C TYR A 219 6.59 -11.46 -24.14
N SER A 220 6.43 -12.75 -23.84
CA SER A 220 7.20 -13.83 -24.45
C SER A 220 6.24 -14.74 -25.22
N LEU A 221 6.47 -14.88 -26.52
CA LEU A 221 5.62 -15.62 -27.45
C LEU A 221 6.43 -16.64 -28.23
N ARG A 222 5.77 -17.69 -28.70
CA ARG A 222 6.29 -18.56 -29.75
C ARG A 222 5.87 -18.05 -31.13
N ILE A 223 6.61 -18.46 -32.15
CA ILE A 223 6.17 -18.28 -33.54
C ILE A 223 4.78 -18.93 -33.71
N GLY A 224 3.81 -18.14 -34.18
CA GLY A 224 2.41 -18.54 -34.36
C GLY A 224 1.54 -18.49 -33.10
N GLU A 225 2.10 -18.14 -31.94
CA GLU A 225 1.34 -17.97 -30.70
C GLU A 225 0.67 -16.59 -30.65
N ASN A 226 -0.54 -16.56 -30.09
CA ASN A 226 -1.33 -15.36 -29.89
C ASN A 226 -1.59 -15.16 -28.39
N THR A 227 -1.54 -13.92 -27.95
CA THR A 227 -1.99 -13.51 -26.61
C THR A 227 -2.81 -12.24 -26.70
N THR A 228 -3.71 -12.02 -25.75
CA THR A 228 -4.46 -10.77 -25.66
C THR A 228 -3.67 -9.81 -24.79
N SER A 229 -3.27 -8.66 -25.32
CA SER A 229 -2.74 -7.58 -24.47
C SER A 229 -3.88 -6.67 -24.02
N ALA A 230 -3.80 -6.22 -22.77
CA ALA A 230 -4.77 -5.31 -22.19
C ALA A 230 -4.06 -4.05 -21.69
N ILE A 231 -4.59 -2.89 -22.06
CA ILE A 231 -4.22 -1.63 -21.44
C ILE A 231 -4.99 -1.54 -20.12
N LYS A 232 -4.25 -1.44 -19.01
CA LYS A 232 -4.83 -1.26 -17.68
C LYS A 232 -5.26 0.18 -17.49
N GLU A 233 -4.35 1.11 -17.77
CA GLU A 233 -4.52 2.53 -17.50
C GLU A 233 -3.89 3.37 -18.62
N THR A 234 -4.44 4.56 -18.82
CA THR A 234 -3.93 5.56 -19.76
C THR A 234 -4.00 6.90 -19.08
N GLU A 235 -2.87 7.57 -19.02
CA GLU A 235 -2.73 8.83 -18.32
C GLU A 235 -1.97 9.82 -19.20
N ILE A 236 -2.20 11.11 -18.99
CA ILE A 236 -1.52 12.16 -19.73
C ILE A 236 -0.94 13.20 -18.77
N ALA A 237 0.23 13.75 -19.09
CA ALA A 237 0.70 14.96 -18.44
C ALA A 237 0.14 16.15 -19.20
N VAL A 238 -0.65 16.99 -18.52
CA VAL A 238 -1.15 18.26 -19.06
C VAL A 238 -0.46 19.40 -18.33
N THR A 239 -0.25 20.50 -19.05
CA THR A 239 0.32 21.73 -18.46
C THR A 239 -0.54 22.19 -17.28
N ASN A 240 0.09 22.58 -16.18
CA ASN A 240 -0.59 23.04 -14.97
C ASN A 240 -1.59 22.02 -14.39
N PHE A 241 -1.42 20.72 -14.67
CA PHE A 241 -2.21 19.69 -14.01
C PHE A 241 -1.85 19.66 -12.52
N TRP A 242 -2.86 19.80 -11.66
CA TRP A 242 -2.69 19.79 -10.21
C TRP A 242 -3.52 18.68 -9.60
N SER A 243 -2.88 17.75 -8.90
CA SER A 243 -3.57 16.76 -8.06
C SER A 243 -2.70 16.45 -6.84
N LEU A 244 -3.31 16.04 -5.72
CA LEU A 244 -2.64 15.76 -4.43
C LEU A 244 -1.62 14.59 -4.54
N GLY A 245 -0.50 14.80 -5.23
CA GLY A 245 0.57 13.83 -5.47
C GLY A 245 0.51 13.04 -6.79
N GLY A 246 -0.37 13.38 -7.73
CA GLY A 246 -0.40 12.75 -9.06
C GLY A 246 0.20 13.65 -10.16
N GLU A 247 1.21 13.16 -10.86
CA GLU A 247 1.83 13.89 -11.99
C GLU A 247 1.08 13.70 -13.32
N LEU A 248 0.23 12.68 -13.41
CA LEU A 248 -0.50 12.30 -14.63
C LEU A 248 -2.01 12.30 -14.39
N ALA A 249 -2.75 12.79 -15.38
CA ALA A 249 -4.20 12.84 -15.41
C ALA A 249 -4.75 11.57 -16.08
N PRO A 250 -5.52 10.72 -15.36
CA PRO A 250 -6.11 9.53 -15.94
C PRO A 250 -7.21 9.86 -16.95
N VAL A 251 -7.08 9.35 -18.17
CA VAL A 251 -8.02 9.57 -19.27
C VAL A 251 -8.72 8.27 -19.68
N LEU A 252 -9.86 8.40 -20.36
CA LEU A 252 -10.65 7.26 -20.83
C LEU A 252 -10.38 6.92 -22.30
N ASP A 253 -9.70 7.81 -23.03
CA ASP A 253 -9.41 7.60 -24.44
C ASP A 253 -8.39 6.48 -24.61
N THR A 254 -8.72 5.49 -25.44
CA THR A 254 -7.82 4.37 -25.69
C THR A 254 -6.71 4.81 -26.65
N PRO A 255 -5.43 4.50 -26.36
CA PRO A 255 -4.33 4.77 -27.28
C PRO A 255 -4.36 3.81 -28.48
N VAL A 256 -3.76 4.24 -29.59
CA VAL A 256 -3.49 3.38 -30.74
C VAL A 256 -2.23 2.59 -30.46
N VAL A 257 -2.36 1.27 -30.34
CA VAL A 257 -1.23 0.37 -30.08
C VAL A 257 -0.69 -0.20 -31.39
N SER A 258 0.63 -0.28 -31.51
CA SER A 258 1.33 -0.83 -32.66
C SER A 258 2.62 -1.54 -32.27
N ILE A 259 3.20 -2.30 -33.18
CA ILE A 259 4.49 -2.97 -33.00
C ILE A 259 5.56 -2.21 -33.78
N ALA A 260 6.70 -1.94 -33.13
CA ALA A 260 7.82 -1.22 -33.74
C ALA A 260 8.39 -1.95 -34.97
N ASP A 261 8.68 -3.24 -34.84
CA ASP A 261 9.06 -4.12 -35.94
C ASP A 261 7.97 -5.17 -36.23
N SER A 262 7.15 -4.86 -37.23
CA SER A 262 6.04 -5.73 -37.67
C SER A 262 6.47 -7.04 -38.33
N SER A 263 7.78 -7.27 -38.56
CA SER A 263 8.30 -8.54 -39.08
C SER A 263 8.48 -9.59 -37.98
N VAL A 264 8.68 -9.16 -36.73
CA VAL A 264 8.85 -10.03 -35.55
C VAL A 264 7.50 -10.40 -34.93
N ALA A 265 6.61 -9.42 -34.77
CA ALA A 265 5.28 -9.62 -34.19
C ALA A 265 4.23 -8.72 -34.86
N SER A 266 2.94 -9.07 -34.76
CA SER A 266 1.83 -8.21 -35.19
C SER A 266 0.85 -7.93 -34.07
N TYR A 267 0.17 -6.79 -34.15
CA TYR A 267 -0.89 -6.41 -33.22
C TYR A 267 -2.15 -6.01 -33.98
N ASP A 268 -3.26 -6.70 -33.72
CA ASP A 268 -4.58 -6.38 -34.28
C ASP A 268 -5.69 -6.74 -33.29
N ASN A 269 -6.69 -5.86 -33.14
CA ASN A 269 -7.86 -6.07 -32.26
C ASN A 269 -7.51 -6.61 -30.86
N LYS A 270 -6.53 -5.98 -30.18
CA LYS A 270 -6.02 -6.41 -28.86
C LYS A 270 -5.26 -7.74 -28.83
N THR A 271 -5.06 -8.37 -29.98
CA THR A 271 -4.33 -9.63 -30.11
C THR A 271 -2.91 -9.34 -30.57
N LEU A 272 -1.94 -9.80 -29.78
CA LEU A 272 -0.53 -9.79 -30.08
C LEU A 272 -0.10 -11.18 -30.58
N SER A 273 0.55 -11.23 -31.74
CA SER A 273 0.93 -12.49 -32.41
C SER A 273 2.42 -12.54 -32.71
N GLY A 274 3.08 -13.65 -32.39
CA GLY A 274 4.48 -13.90 -32.74
C GLY A 274 4.62 -14.38 -34.19
N LEU A 275 5.46 -13.72 -34.99
CA LEU A 275 5.64 -14.05 -36.42
C LEU A 275 7.01 -14.66 -36.73
N LYS A 276 8.08 -14.10 -36.15
CA LYS A 276 9.46 -14.52 -36.42
C LYS A 276 10.30 -14.38 -35.16
N GLU A 277 11.29 -15.26 -34.98
CA GLU A 277 12.24 -15.16 -33.88
C GLU A 277 12.96 -13.81 -33.86
N GLY A 278 12.99 -13.18 -32.69
CA GLY A 278 13.55 -11.86 -32.48
C GLY A 278 12.86 -11.10 -31.35
N THR A 279 13.29 -9.86 -31.13
CA THR A 279 12.72 -8.97 -30.12
C THR A 279 12.23 -7.70 -30.78
N THR A 280 11.03 -7.27 -30.41
CA THR A 280 10.42 -6.02 -30.85
C THR A 280 9.79 -5.32 -29.64
N LYS A 281 9.14 -4.18 -29.86
CA LYS A 281 8.51 -3.40 -28.80
C LYS A 281 7.06 -3.10 -29.14
N LEU A 282 6.21 -3.22 -28.13
CA LEU A 282 4.86 -2.69 -28.17
C LEU A 282 4.92 -1.18 -27.94
N THR A 283 4.23 -0.42 -28.77
CA THR A 283 4.18 1.04 -28.73
C THR A 283 2.74 1.49 -28.66
N ALA A 284 2.47 2.59 -27.96
CA ALA A 284 1.15 3.17 -27.88
C ALA A 284 1.24 4.66 -28.19
N THR A 285 0.32 5.18 -29.00
CA THR A 285 0.25 6.60 -29.35
C THR A 285 -1.14 7.14 -29.05
N LEU A 286 -1.22 8.26 -28.35
CA LEU A 286 -2.46 8.98 -28.07
C LEU A 286 -2.24 10.48 -28.32
N TYR A 287 -3.21 11.16 -28.94
CA TYR A 287 -3.12 12.58 -29.29
C TYR A 287 -1.88 12.98 -30.12
N GLY A 288 -1.27 12.02 -30.83
CA GLY A 288 -0.03 12.22 -31.58
C GLY A 288 1.24 12.18 -30.73
N VAL A 289 1.15 11.81 -29.45
CA VAL A 289 2.27 11.59 -28.54
C VAL A 289 2.43 10.08 -28.30
N THR A 290 3.64 9.57 -28.49
CA THR A 290 3.98 8.17 -28.21
C THR A 290 4.29 8.01 -26.73
N SER A 291 3.72 6.97 -26.11
CA SER A 291 3.93 6.61 -24.72
C SER A 291 5.40 6.37 -24.40
N SER A 292 5.85 6.79 -23.21
CA SER A 292 7.17 6.42 -22.69
C SER A 292 7.29 4.93 -22.40
N THR A 293 6.17 4.29 -22.06
CA THR A 293 6.12 2.88 -21.71
C THR A 293 6.03 2.02 -22.97
N SER A 294 7.01 1.14 -23.15
CA SER A 294 7.15 0.32 -24.35
C SER A 294 7.59 -1.10 -24.00
N PRO A 295 6.64 -2.00 -23.65
CA PRO A 295 6.94 -3.38 -23.29
C PRO A 295 7.71 -4.11 -24.38
N LEU A 296 8.68 -4.93 -23.96
CA LEU A 296 9.41 -5.80 -24.89
C LEU A 296 8.52 -6.96 -25.31
N VAL A 297 8.56 -7.31 -26.58
CA VAL A 297 7.90 -8.50 -27.13
C VAL A 297 9.00 -9.40 -27.70
N SER A 298 9.27 -10.51 -27.02
CA SER A 298 10.24 -11.51 -27.45
C SER A 298 9.51 -12.68 -28.08
N VAL A 299 9.88 -13.01 -29.32
CA VAL A 299 9.34 -14.14 -30.04
C VAL A 299 10.44 -15.19 -30.17
N HIS A 300 10.15 -16.41 -29.76
CA HIS A 300 11.11 -17.51 -29.72
C HIS A 300 10.75 -18.60 -30.74
N ASP A 301 11.74 -19.14 -31.44
CA ASP A 301 11.59 -20.40 -32.15
C ASP A 301 11.95 -21.55 -31.21
N CYS A 302 10.96 -22.35 -30.81
CA CYS A 302 11.19 -23.50 -29.92
C CYS A 302 12.24 -24.50 -30.44
N LYS A 303 12.55 -24.49 -31.73
CA LYS A 303 13.59 -25.34 -32.33
C LYS A 303 15.01 -24.99 -31.86
N ASN A 304 15.23 -23.77 -31.35
CA ASN A 304 16.55 -23.25 -30.99
C ASN A 304 16.82 -23.25 -29.48
N HIS A 305 15.84 -23.59 -28.65
CA HIS A 305 15.91 -23.44 -27.19
C HIS A 305 15.60 -24.75 -26.48
N TRP A 306 16.63 -25.55 -26.21
CA TRP A 306 16.54 -26.85 -25.54
C TRP A 306 17.21 -26.80 -24.15
N ASP A 307 16.71 -27.58 -23.20
CA ASP A 307 17.38 -27.80 -21.91
C ASP A 307 18.65 -28.66 -22.06
N THR A 308 19.29 -29.01 -20.95
CA THR A 308 20.52 -29.83 -20.97
C THR A 308 20.27 -31.31 -21.32
N GLY A 309 19.00 -31.69 -21.54
CA GLY A 309 18.54 -33.04 -21.86
C GLY A 309 18.66 -34.02 -20.69
N LYS A 310 17.68 -34.92 -20.57
CA LYS A 310 17.64 -35.99 -19.56
C LYS A 310 17.82 -37.35 -20.24
N VAL A 311 18.69 -38.19 -19.67
CA VAL A 311 18.83 -39.58 -20.13
C VAL A 311 17.53 -40.33 -19.83
N THR A 312 16.82 -40.76 -20.88
CA THR A 312 15.55 -41.48 -20.81
C THR A 312 15.73 -42.97 -21.03
N LYS A 313 16.79 -43.39 -21.73
CA LYS A 313 17.24 -44.79 -21.83
C LYS A 313 18.75 -44.83 -21.57
N LYS A 314 19.22 -45.57 -20.55
CA LYS A 314 20.66 -45.72 -20.31
C LYS A 314 21.29 -46.60 -21.41
N PRO A 315 22.47 -46.26 -21.94
CA PRO A 315 23.20 -47.15 -22.85
C PRO A 315 23.67 -48.41 -22.13
N THR A 316 23.75 -49.53 -22.84
CA THR A 316 24.38 -50.78 -22.39
C THR A 316 25.68 -51.03 -23.16
N CYS A 317 26.36 -52.16 -22.89
CA CYS A 317 27.60 -52.51 -23.60
C CYS A 317 27.40 -52.65 -25.12
N THR A 318 26.20 -53.02 -25.56
CA THR A 318 25.86 -53.32 -26.96
C THR A 318 24.73 -52.47 -27.54
N GLU A 319 23.86 -51.88 -26.71
CA GLU A 319 22.77 -51.01 -27.17
C GLU A 319 23.00 -49.54 -26.81
N PRO A 320 22.77 -48.60 -27.75
CA PRO A 320 22.78 -47.18 -27.44
C PRO A 320 21.63 -46.77 -26.51
N GLY A 321 21.90 -45.77 -25.69
CA GLY A 321 20.93 -45.09 -24.85
C GLY A 321 20.23 -43.96 -25.59
N GLU A 322 19.34 -43.25 -24.91
CA GLU A 322 18.56 -42.15 -25.45
C GLU A 322 18.53 -40.99 -24.45
N LYS A 323 18.74 -39.77 -24.94
CA LYS A 323 18.62 -38.53 -24.19
C LYS A 323 17.49 -37.69 -24.78
N THR A 324 16.49 -37.35 -23.96
CA THR A 324 15.36 -36.51 -24.36
C THR A 324 15.61 -35.08 -23.89
N PHE A 325 15.53 -34.13 -24.82
CA PHE A 325 15.59 -32.69 -24.56
C PHE A 325 14.19 -32.12 -24.57
N THR A 326 13.91 -31.21 -23.65
CA THR A 326 12.65 -30.46 -23.59
C THR A 326 12.94 -29.00 -23.91
N CYS A 327 12.06 -28.35 -24.69
CA CYS A 327 12.25 -26.94 -24.99
C CYS A 327 12.26 -26.11 -23.70
N SER A 328 13.31 -25.32 -23.49
CA SER A 328 13.52 -24.55 -22.26
C SER A 328 12.53 -23.39 -22.10
N ILE A 329 11.96 -22.90 -23.21
CA ILE A 329 10.95 -21.84 -23.24
C ILE A 329 9.54 -22.40 -22.97
N CYS A 330 9.09 -23.37 -23.77
CA CYS A 330 7.68 -23.77 -23.76
C CYS A 330 7.36 -25.02 -22.93
N ARG A 331 8.40 -25.81 -22.59
CA ARG A 331 8.30 -27.07 -21.85
C ARG A 331 7.40 -28.16 -22.49
N LYS A 332 6.86 -27.93 -23.69
CA LYS A 332 5.91 -28.82 -24.39
C LYS A 332 6.53 -29.61 -25.54
N THR A 333 7.44 -29.00 -26.31
CA THR A 333 8.11 -29.69 -27.42
C THR A 333 9.35 -30.44 -26.93
N THR A 334 9.55 -31.65 -27.45
CA THR A 334 10.69 -32.50 -27.12
C THR A 334 11.43 -32.94 -28.37
N LYS A 335 12.74 -33.19 -28.24
CA LYS A 335 13.55 -33.89 -29.25
C LYS A 335 14.39 -34.97 -28.56
N LYS A 336 14.78 -36.00 -29.31
CA LYS A 336 15.57 -37.13 -28.81
C LYS A 336 16.89 -37.23 -29.56
N GLU A 337 17.97 -37.53 -28.85
CA GLU A 337 19.28 -37.82 -29.43
C GLU A 337 19.83 -39.12 -28.84
N ASN A 338 20.61 -39.86 -29.64
CA ASN A 338 21.20 -41.13 -29.25
C ASN A 338 22.42 -40.92 -28.35
N VAL A 339 22.55 -41.72 -27.30
CA VAL A 339 23.77 -41.84 -26.50
C VAL A 339 24.49 -43.11 -26.94
N PRO A 340 25.77 -43.05 -27.38
CA PRO A 340 26.51 -44.23 -27.81
C PRO A 340 26.52 -45.37 -26.77
N ALA A 341 26.56 -46.62 -27.25
CA ALA A 341 26.74 -47.78 -26.38
C ALA A 341 28.06 -47.66 -25.59
N THR A 342 28.11 -48.17 -24.37
CA THR A 342 29.25 -47.97 -23.47
C THR A 342 30.48 -48.81 -23.84
N GLY A 343 30.30 -49.81 -24.72
CA GLY A 343 31.33 -50.82 -25.01
C GLY A 343 31.59 -51.75 -23.82
N HIS A 344 32.45 -52.74 -24.02
CA HIS A 344 32.89 -53.63 -22.94
C HIS A 344 34.11 -53.05 -22.23
N ASN A 345 34.09 -53.05 -20.90
CA ASN A 345 35.21 -52.67 -20.06
C ASN A 345 35.75 -53.91 -19.35
N TYR A 346 36.79 -54.54 -19.91
CA TYR A 346 37.35 -55.78 -19.36
C TYR A 346 38.26 -55.51 -18.15
N ALA A 347 38.11 -56.31 -17.10
CA ALA A 347 38.93 -56.23 -15.89
C ALA A 347 40.42 -56.33 -16.23
N SER A 348 41.26 -55.56 -15.54
CA SER A 348 42.72 -55.70 -15.67
C SER A 348 43.23 -57.00 -15.04
N ALA A 349 42.56 -57.47 -13.99
CA ALA A 349 42.81 -58.74 -13.32
C ALA A 349 42.29 -59.90 -14.18
N TRP A 350 43.08 -60.95 -14.27
CA TRP A 350 42.70 -62.21 -14.90
C TRP A 350 41.99 -63.10 -13.88
N THR A 351 40.93 -63.75 -14.32
CA THR A 351 40.17 -64.72 -13.53
C THR A 351 40.59 -66.11 -13.94
N THR A 352 41.04 -66.93 -12.99
CA THR A 352 41.43 -68.31 -13.26
C THR A 352 40.21 -69.15 -13.63
N ASP A 353 40.25 -69.72 -14.84
CA ASP A 353 39.22 -70.62 -15.34
C ASP A 353 39.51 -72.06 -14.92
N ILE A 354 40.80 -72.47 -14.93
CA ILE A 354 41.28 -73.80 -14.50
C ILE A 354 42.60 -73.64 -13.71
N ALA A 355 42.69 -74.19 -12.50
CA ALA A 355 43.84 -74.00 -11.62
C ALA A 355 45.05 -74.90 -11.98
N ALA A 356 46.27 -74.37 -11.83
CA ALA A 356 47.53 -75.10 -11.96
C ALA A 356 47.84 -75.95 -10.70
N THR A 357 48.71 -76.98 -10.82
CA THR A 357 49.17 -77.83 -9.71
C THR A 357 50.70 -77.74 -9.53
N CYS A 358 51.29 -78.41 -8.52
CA CYS A 358 52.74 -78.35 -8.23
C CYS A 358 53.61 -78.76 -9.44
N GLU A 359 53.07 -79.58 -10.33
CA GLU A 359 53.78 -80.15 -11.49
C GLU A 359 53.08 -79.87 -12.85
N LYS A 360 51.83 -79.36 -12.88
CA LYS A 360 51.05 -79.12 -14.13
C LYS A 360 50.48 -77.70 -14.22
N THR A 361 50.29 -77.19 -15.44
CA THR A 361 49.83 -75.82 -15.78
C THR A 361 48.29 -75.66 -15.78
N GLY A 362 47.78 -74.41 -15.66
CA GLY A 362 46.34 -74.01 -15.62
C GLY A 362 45.95 -72.93 -16.67
N THR A 363 44.77 -72.29 -16.60
CA THR A 363 44.28 -71.24 -17.54
C THR A 363 43.46 -70.09 -16.88
N GLU A 364 43.46 -68.88 -17.47
CA GLU A 364 42.72 -67.68 -17.03
C GLU A 364 42.19 -66.78 -18.17
N SER A 365 41.09 -66.04 -17.94
CA SER A 365 40.46 -65.09 -18.87
C SER A 365 40.05 -63.76 -18.17
N ARG A 366 39.79 -62.67 -18.91
CA ARG A 366 39.34 -61.38 -18.34
C ARG A 366 37.84 -61.17 -18.56
N HIS A 367 37.13 -60.79 -17.52
CA HIS A 367 35.68 -60.57 -17.55
C HIS A 367 35.34 -59.08 -17.66
N CYS A 368 34.28 -58.74 -18.39
CA CYS A 368 33.76 -57.38 -18.44
C CYS A 368 33.23 -56.96 -17.06
N THR A 369 33.69 -55.82 -16.54
CA THR A 369 33.32 -55.30 -15.21
C THR A 369 32.06 -54.43 -15.24
N ASN A 370 31.52 -54.13 -16.41
CA ASN A 370 30.25 -53.40 -16.52
C ASN A 370 29.13 -54.23 -15.89
N GLU A 371 28.31 -53.60 -15.04
CA GLU A 371 27.20 -54.24 -14.34
C GLU A 371 26.29 -55.01 -15.31
N ASN A 372 26.00 -56.28 -14.99
CA ASN A 372 25.17 -57.20 -15.78
C ASN A 372 25.72 -57.60 -17.16
N CYS A 373 27.04 -57.53 -17.38
CA CYS A 373 27.69 -58.03 -18.60
C CYS A 373 28.51 -59.30 -18.31
N THR A 374 28.29 -60.38 -19.07
CA THR A 374 28.97 -61.69 -18.89
C THR A 374 30.09 -61.96 -19.90
N ALA A 375 30.38 -61.01 -20.79
CA ALA A 375 31.41 -61.18 -21.82
C ALA A 375 32.82 -61.37 -21.22
N THR A 376 33.59 -62.31 -21.79
CA THR A 376 34.98 -62.60 -21.42
C THR A 376 35.92 -62.46 -22.62
N THR A 377 37.22 -62.30 -22.36
CA THR A 377 38.27 -62.38 -23.37
C THR A 377 38.69 -63.83 -23.64
N GLU A 378 39.46 -64.09 -24.69
CA GLU A 378 40.04 -65.42 -24.93
C GLU A 378 40.97 -65.86 -23.77
N PRO A 379 40.87 -67.12 -23.30
CA PRO A 379 41.69 -67.63 -22.20
C PRO A 379 43.18 -67.81 -22.56
N ARG A 380 44.06 -67.65 -21.57
CA ARG A 380 45.52 -67.89 -21.67
C ARG A 380 46.03 -68.83 -20.56
N SER A 381 47.23 -69.42 -20.73
CA SER A 381 47.81 -70.45 -19.83
C SER A 381 48.61 -69.90 -18.62
N ILE A 382 48.54 -70.57 -17.47
CA ILE A 382 49.24 -70.30 -16.20
C ILE A 382 50.26 -71.41 -15.91
N ALA A 383 51.48 -71.08 -15.49
CA ALA A 383 52.56 -72.03 -15.19
C ALA A 383 52.31 -72.91 -13.93
N ALA A 384 53.03 -74.04 -13.79
CA ALA A 384 52.95 -74.94 -12.63
C ALA A 384 53.51 -74.30 -11.34
N LEU A 385 52.98 -74.70 -10.17
CA LEU A 385 53.04 -73.89 -8.96
C LEU A 385 54.31 -74.03 -8.09
N GLY A 386 55.12 -75.11 -8.18
CA GLY A 386 56.29 -75.34 -7.30
C GLY A 386 55.97 -75.83 -5.87
N HIS A 387 56.91 -75.75 -4.91
CA HIS A 387 56.76 -76.20 -3.51
C HIS A 387 56.52 -75.03 -2.52
N ASN A 388 55.83 -75.30 -1.40
CA ASN A 388 55.45 -74.27 -0.40
C ASN A 388 55.73 -74.77 1.04
N TRP A 389 56.72 -74.21 1.72
CA TRP A 389 57.26 -74.73 2.99
C TRP A 389 56.50 -74.18 4.23
N LYS A 390 56.17 -75.03 5.23
CA LYS A 390 55.66 -74.67 6.57
C LYS A 390 56.74 -74.94 7.60
N ASP A 391 56.92 -74.03 8.54
CA ASP A 391 57.62 -74.30 9.80
C ASP A 391 56.82 -75.29 10.68
N ASN A 392 57.52 -76.26 11.25
CA ASN A 392 57.01 -77.29 12.16
C ASN A 392 57.13 -76.88 13.64
N GLY A 393 57.79 -75.75 13.95
CA GLY A 393 57.93 -75.21 15.30
C GLY A 393 59.00 -75.91 16.16
N ASP A 394 59.76 -76.83 15.57
CA ASP A 394 60.83 -77.62 16.16
C ASP A 394 62.20 -77.38 15.48
N GLU A 395 62.35 -76.20 14.88
CA GLU A 395 63.51 -75.80 14.06
C GLU A 395 63.57 -76.47 12.66
N THR A 396 62.50 -77.15 12.20
CA THR A 396 62.36 -77.72 10.84
C THR A 396 61.13 -77.22 10.06
N ALA A 397 61.10 -77.38 8.73
CA ALA A 397 59.98 -77.05 7.85
C ALA A 397 59.65 -78.14 6.82
N ILE A 398 58.36 -78.31 6.46
CA ILE A 398 57.81 -79.31 5.50
C ILE A 398 56.94 -78.66 4.42
N CYS A 399 56.95 -79.19 3.19
CA CYS A 399 56.07 -78.66 2.13
C CYS A 399 54.59 -78.95 2.42
N THR A 400 53.75 -77.90 2.43
CA THR A 400 52.33 -77.90 2.80
C THR A 400 51.36 -78.23 1.67
N ARG A 401 51.80 -78.22 0.41
CA ARG A 401 50.89 -78.46 -0.71
C ARG A 401 50.44 -79.91 -0.72
N ASN A 402 49.13 -80.12 -0.67
CA ASN A 402 48.48 -81.43 -0.57
C ASN A 402 49.08 -82.42 -1.58
N GLY A 403 49.72 -83.47 -1.06
CA GLY A 403 50.39 -84.53 -1.85
C GLY A 403 51.92 -84.45 -1.94
N CYS A 404 52.57 -83.40 -1.43
CA CYS A 404 54.04 -83.22 -1.45
C CYS A 404 54.70 -83.51 -0.08
N LYS A 405 55.87 -84.20 -0.03
CA LYS A 405 56.49 -84.73 1.21
C LYS A 405 57.92 -84.24 1.58
N ALA A 406 58.44 -83.16 1.00
CA ALA A 406 59.83 -82.70 1.24
C ALA A 406 60.02 -81.86 2.55
N THR A 407 61.24 -81.79 3.16
CA THR A 407 61.57 -81.04 4.42
C THR A 407 62.97 -80.31 4.49
N HIS A 408 63.18 -79.30 5.37
CA HIS A 408 64.49 -78.62 5.70
C HIS A 408 64.58 -78.03 7.15
N THR A 409 65.73 -77.49 7.63
CA THR A 409 65.97 -76.86 8.98
C THR A 409 66.15 -75.32 8.96
N HIS A 410 65.85 -74.59 10.06
CA HIS A 410 65.86 -73.11 10.16
C HIS A 410 67.17 -72.48 10.67
N ALA A 411 67.56 -71.33 10.09
CA ALA A 411 68.63 -70.44 10.56
C ALA A 411 68.16 -68.97 10.53
N TRP A 412 68.36 -68.20 11.60
CA TRP A 412 67.74 -66.87 11.80
C TRP A 412 68.71 -65.69 11.65
N ASP A 413 68.24 -64.55 11.17
CA ASP A 413 68.98 -63.29 11.08
C ASP A 413 69.12 -62.54 12.44
N SER A 414 69.78 -61.37 12.45
CA SER A 414 70.01 -60.57 13.65
C SER A 414 68.80 -59.73 14.12
N GLY A 415 67.67 -59.78 13.40
CA GLY A 415 66.43 -59.06 13.72
C GLY A 415 66.44 -57.55 13.46
N THR A 416 65.27 -56.97 13.19
CA THR A 416 65.08 -55.54 12.90
C THR A 416 63.85 -54.98 13.64
N ILE A 417 63.91 -53.72 14.11
CA ILE A 417 62.73 -53.04 14.68
C ILE A 417 61.80 -52.71 13.52
N THR A 418 60.63 -53.34 13.49
CA THR A 418 59.68 -53.23 12.37
C THR A 418 58.59 -52.20 12.63
N THR A 419 58.33 -51.84 13.90
CA THR A 419 57.39 -50.77 14.26
C THR A 419 57.90 -49.95 15.45
N GLU A 420 58.07 -48.63 15.28
CA GLU A 420 58.50 -47.74 16.37
C GLU A 420 57.34 -47.40 17.35
N PRO A 421 57.59 -47.33 18.68
CA PRO A 421 56.57 -46.96 19.65
C PRO A 421 56.19 -45.47 19.56
N THR A 422 54.89 -45.15 19.64
CA THR A 422 54.35 -43.78 19.54
C THR A 422 53.76 -43.28 20.87
N CYS A 423 53.25 -42.03 20.89
CA CYS A 423 52.58 -41.47 22.08
C CYS A 423 51.37 -42.31 22.55
N THR A 424 50.78 -43.14 21.68
CA THR A 424 49.56 -43.92 21.98
C THR A 424 49.68 -45.42 21.71
N ALA A 425 50.67 -45.90 20.95
CA ALA A 425 50.84 -47.32 20.60
C ALA A 425 52.26 -47.87 20.92
N GLN A 426 52.35 -49.16 21.22
CA GLN A 426 53.59 -49.91 21.49
C GLN A 426 54.23 -50.41 20.17
N GLY A 427 55.57 -50.58 20.14
CA GLY A 427 56.34 -51.00 18.95
C GLY A 427 56.78 -52.48 18.99
N GLU A 428 57.37 -52.98 17.90
CA GLU A 428 57.74 -54.41 17.70
C GLU A 428 59.08 -54.61 16.95
N ARG A 429 59.78 -55.73 17.23
CA ARG A 429 61.02 -56.20 16.58
C ARG A 429 60.83 -57.62 16.02
N THR A 430 61.29 -57.88 14.79
CA THR A 430 61.05 -59.14 14.03
C THR A 430 62.36 -59.74 13.49
N TYR A 431 62.50 -61.08 13.54
CA TYR A 431 63.62 -61.89 13.00
C TYR A 431 63.16 -62.79 11.85
N HIS A 432 63.98 -63.02 10.81
CA HIS A 432 63.63 -63.83 9.61
C HIS A 432 64.59 -65.02 9.39
N CYS A 433 64.08 -66.10 8.77
CA CYS A 433 64.86 -67.29 8.40
C CYS A 433 65.59 -67.12 7.05
N ILE A 434 66.84 -67.58 6.91
CA ILE A 434 67.76 -67.31 5.78
C ILE A 434 68.05 -68.52 4.85
N TYR A 435 67.12 -69.46 4.66
CA TYR A 435 67.31 -70.67 3.83
C TYR A 435 66.79 -70.49 2.39
N GLU A 436 67.60 -70.76 1.35
CA GLU A 436 67.31 -70.40 -0.06
C GLU A 436 67.33 -71.52 -1.11
N GLU A 437 67.59 -72.79 -0.78
CA GLU A 437 67.56 -73.86 -1.81
C GLU A 437 66.13 -74.37 -2.08
N ASN A 438 65.64 -74.15 -3.30
CA ASN A 438 64.36 -74.65 -3.86
C ASN A 438 63.07 -74.12 -3.21
N GLY A 439 63.09 -72.87 -2.76
CA GLY A 439 61.92 -72.09 -2.35
C GLY A 439 62.20 -71.25 -1.11
N ILE A 440 61.56 -70.08 -1.01
CA ILE A 440 61.80 -69.11 0.08
C ILE A 440 61.10 -69.59 1.35
N CYS A 441 61.85 -69.77 2.44
CA CYS A 441 61.32 -70.07 3.76
C CYS A 441 60.95 -68.78 4.53
N THR A 442 59.66 -68.54 4.78
CA THR A 442 59.15 -67.27 5.34
C THR A 442 58.98 -67.26 6.87
N ALA A 443 59.61 -68.17 7.59
CA ALA A 443 59.44 -68.25 9.04
C ALA A 443 59.99 -66.97 9.71
N THR A 444 59.27 -66.44 10.73
CA THR A 444 59.65 -65.22 11.50
C THR A 444 59.29 -65.34 12.98
N LYS A 445 60.03 -64.67 13.88
CA LYS A 445 59.67 -64.51 15.31
C LYS A 445 59.74 -63.06 15.79
N THR A 446 58.94 -62.65 16.79
CA THR A 446 58.79 -61.24 17.24
C THR A 446 58.89 -60.99 18.75
N GLU A 447 59.26 -59.75 19.13
CA GLU A 447 59.39 -59.23 20.51
C GLU A 447 58.85 -57.77 20.64
N ALA A 448 58.27 -57.37 21.78
CA ALA A 448 57.50 -56.10 21.95
C ALA A 448 58.21 -54.96 22.74
N VAL A 449 57.93 -53.69 22.39
CA VAL A 449 58.54 -52.44 22.93
C VAL A 449 57.49 -51.42 23.45
N LYS A 450 57.65 -50.88 24.68
CA LYS A 450 56.64 -50.03 25.42
C LYS A 450 56.33 -48.63 24.83
N LYS A 451 55.08 -48.12 25.05
CA LYS A 451 54.52 -46.81 24.54
C LYS A 451 54.86 -45.55 25.37
N LEU A 452 54.80 -44.34 24.76
CA LEU A 452 55.45 -43.11 25.26
C LEU A 452 54.59 -41.98 25.92
N GLY A 453 53.26 -41.89 25.71
CA GLY A 453 52.35 -40.89 26.34
C GLY A 453 52.47 -39.41 25.88
N HIS A 454 51.40 -38.60 26.08
CA HIS A 454 51.34 -37.18 25.69
C HIS A 454 51.77 -36.19 26.79
N ARG A 455 52.55 -35.15 26.43
CA ARG A 455 52.96 -34.03 27.30
C ARG A 455 52.66 -32.69 26.62
N TYR A 456 51.68 -31.93 27.13
CA TYR A 456 51.20 -30.66 26.55
C TYR A 456 51.89 -29.45 27.19
N ILE A 457 52.30 -28.48 26.37
CA ILE A 457 52.89 -27.20 26.78
C ILE A 457 52.02 -26.04 26.27
N LEU A 458 51.86 -24.99 27.07
CA LEU A 458 51.07 -23.81 26.72
C LEU A 458 51.78 -23.05 25.59
N THR A 459 51.06 -22.72 24.52
CA THR A 459 51.62 -22.11 23.31
C THR A 459 51.07 -20.73 23.02
N LYS A 460 49.81 -20.45 23.39
CA LYS A 460 49.19 -19.14 23.19
C LYS A 460 48.11 -18.91 24.25
N ARG A 461 48.00 -17.67 24.73
CA ARG A 461 46.88 -17.19 25.54
C ARG A 461 46.24 -16.02 24.80
N ASP A 462 44.95 -16.12 24.51
CA ASP A 462 44.14 -15.01 24.03
C ASP A 462 43.47 -14.30 25.21
N LYS A 463 43.44 -12.97 25.18
CA LYS A 463 42.83 -12.13 26.23
C LYS A 463 41.30 -12.26 26.20
N PRO A 464 40.60 -12.11 27.33
CA PRO A 464 39.13 -12.07 27.36
C PRO A 464 38.58 -10.91 26.53
N THR A 465 37.40 -11.12 25.94
CA THR A 465 36.64 -10.09 25.21
C THR A 465 35.47 -9.59 26.07
N CYS A 466 34.66 -8.66 25.57
CA CYS A 466 33.43 -8.22 26.26
C CYS A 466 32.41 -9.35 26.45
N GLU A 467 32.41 -10.37 25.59
CA GLU A 467 31.38 -11.42 25.56
C GLU A 467 31.93 -12.83 25.87
N SER A 468 33.25 -13.02 25.95
CA SER A 468 33.86 -14.34 26.18
C SER A 468 35.10 -14.30 27.06
N ASP A 469 35.26 -15.31 27.92
CA ASP A 469 36.48 -15.55 28.71
C ASP A 469 37.73 -15.69 27.82
N GLY A 470 38.93 -15.51 28.40
CA GLY A 470 40.19 -15.77 27.70
C GLY A 470 40.33 -17.24 27.27
N ILE A 471 41.15 -17.52 26.25
CA ILE A 471 41.33 -18.89 25.72
C ILE A 471 42.80 -19.30 25.80
N LEU A 472 43.06 -20.50 26.36
CA LEU A 472 44.39 -21.13 26.42
C LEU A 472 44.53 -22.18 25.31
N TYR A 473 45.67 -22.13 24.59
CA TYR A 473 46.02 -23.09 23.56
C TYR A 473 47.29 -23.84 23.95
N GLY A 474 47.22 -25.16 24.03
CA GLY A 474 48.35 -26.05 24.30
C GLY A 474 48.72 -26.90 23.10
N LYS A 475 50.01 -27.23 22.95
CA LYS A 475 50.51 -28.18 21.93
C LYS A 475 51.33 -29.27 22.60
N CYS A 476 51.14 -30.52 22.20
CA CYS A 476 51.95 -31.62 22.70
C CYS A 476 53.37 -31.52 22.17
N SER A 477 54.36 -31.46 23.06
CA SER A 477 55.79 -31.31 22.68
C SER A 477 56.36 -32.52 21.93
N ARG A 478 55.61 -33.64 21.84
CA ARG A 478 56.06 -34.90 21.23
C ARG A 478 55.34 -35.30 19.94
N CYS A 479 54.09 -34.88 19.74
CA CYS A 479 53.30 -35.29 18.56
C CYS A 479 52.53 -34.14 17.90
N SER A 480 52.82 -32.90 18.31
CA SER A 480 52.21 -31.68 17.76
C SER A 480 50.69 -31.55 17.87
N LYS A 481 49.98 -32.51 18.48
CA LYS A 481 48.54 -32.45 18.72
C LYS A 481 48.19 -31.24 19.59
N THR A 482 47.20 -30.45 19.19
CA THR A 482 46.79 -29.21 19.87
C THR A 482 45.54 -29.43 20.72
N ILE A 483 45.42 -28.68 21.82
CA ILE A 483 44.27 -28.66 22.73
C ILE A 483 43.91 -27.21 23.05
N THR A 484 42.62 -26.91 23.17
CA THR A 484 42.09 -25.58 23.50
C THR A 484 41.19 -25.67 24.73
N GLN A 485 41.38 -24.78 25.71
CA GLN A 485 40.63 -24.77 26.97
C GLN A 485 40.30 -23.33 27.40
N GLN A 486 39.11 -23.08 27.98
CA GLN A 486 38.72 -21.78 28.51
C GLN A 486 39.57 -21.38 29.74
N ASP A 487 40.08 -20.14 29.75
CA ASP A 487 40.86 -19.56 30.85
C ASP A 487 39.92 -18.98 31.92
N THR A 488 39.31 -19.84 32.74
CA THR A 488 38.34 -19.44 33.78
C THR A 488 38.92 -18.52 34.87
N LYS A 489 40.24 -18.31 34.89
CA LYS A 489 40.89 -17.31 35.76
C LYS A 489 40.88 -15.89 35.19
N ASN A 490 40.53 -15.71 33.92
CA ASN A 490 40.39 -14.41 33.24
C ASN A 490 39.02 -14.33 32.53
N PRO A 491 37.94 -14.02 33.28
CA PRO A 491 36.57 -14.04 32.77
C PRO A 491 36.28 -12.86 31.82
N ALA A 492 35.17 -12.98 31.07
CA ALA A 492 34.67 -11.95 30.15
C ALA A 492 34.58 -10.56 30.82
N LEU A 493 35.03 -9.54 30.10
CA LEU A 493 35.25 -8.20 30.67
C LEU A 493 33.98 -7.37 30.88
N GLY A 494 32.84 -7.79 30.33
CA GLY A 494 31.60 -7.02 30.29
C GLY A 494 31.67 -5.80 29.35
N HIS A 495 30.54 -5.11 29.22
CA HIS A 495 30.43 -3.87 28.45
C HIS A 495 30.62 -2.64 29.34
N ASP A 496 31.30 -1.61 28.80
CA ASP A 496 31.58 -0.34 29.46
C ASP A 496 30.98 0.77 28.61
N TRP A 497 29.83 1.30 29.03
CA TRP A 497 28.95 2.10 28.18
C TRP A 497 29.25 3.60 28.27
N LYS A 498 29.37 4.26 27.11
CA LYS A 498 29.40 5.72 26.99
C LYS A 498 28.14 6.20 26.30
N ASP A 499 27.46 7.16 26.93
CA ASP A 499 26.28 7.80 26.37
C ASP A 499 26.66 8.67 25.16
N ASN A 500 25.90 8.54 24.08
CA ASN A 500 26.12 9.29 22.84
C ASN A 500 25.32 10.61 22.80
N GLY A 501 24.39 10.85 23.73
CA GLY A 501 23.57 12.08 23.81
C GLY A 501 22.41 12.15 22.81
N ASP A 502 22.21 11.11 22.00
CA ASP A 502 21.14 10.98 21.01
C ASP A 502 20.04 9.97 21.44
N GLY A 503 20.07 9.53 22.70
CA GLY A 503 19.20 8.48 23.23
C GLY A 503 19.79 7.06 23.15
N THR A 504 21.03 6.92 22.68
CA THR A 504 21.76 5.64 22.62
C THR A 504 23.09 5.69 23.38
N ALA A 505 23.58 4.53 23.84
CA ALA A 505 24.92 4.36 24.38
C ALA A 505 25.73 3.35 23.57
N THR A 506 27.01 3.63 23.38
CA THR A 506 27.97 2.73 22.70
C THR A 506 29.02 2.24 23.69
N CYS A 507 29.45 0.98 23.57
CA CYS A 507 30.54 0.47 24.39
C CYS A 507 31.87 1.15 24.05
N SER A 508 32.52 1.74 25.04
CA SER A 508 33.76 2.56 24.93
C SER A 508 35.01 1.75 24.63
N ARG A 509 34.98 0.43 24.82
CA ARG A 509 36.12 -0.46 24.60
C ARG A 509 36.35 -0.67 23.10
N GLU A 510 37.57 -0.37 22.64
CA GLU A 510 37.97 -0.54 21.24
C GLU A 510 37.57 -1.93 20.71
N SER A 511 37.08 -1.98 19.46
CA SER A 511 36.63 -3.20 18.74
C SER A 511 35.31 -3.85 19.19
N CYS A 512 34.61 -3.35 20.21
CA CYS A 512 33.32 -3.95 20.65
C CYS A 512 32.14 -3.55 19.74
N GLY A 513 31.98 -2.25 19.44
CA GLY A 513 30.99 -1.73 18.48
C GLY A 513 29.50 -1.89 18.84
N LYS A 514 29.16 -2.57 19.95
CA LYS A 514 27.78 -2.76 20.43
C LYS A 514 27.16 -1.45 20.92
N LYS A 515 25.87 -1.27 20.61
CA LYS A 515 25.04 -0.10 20.98
C LYS A 515 23.73 -0.54 21.60
N HIS A 516 23.17 0.25 22.52
CA HIS A 516 21.80 0.08 23.02
C HIS A 516 21.09 1.43 23.13
N THR A 517 19.75 1.41 23.10
CA THR A 517 18.88 2.57 23.41
C THR A 517 18.54 2.58 24.89
N HIS A 518 18.49 3.75 25.52
CA HIS A 518 18.20 3.86 26.96
C HIS A 518 16.79 3.41 27.30
N ASP A 519 16.67 2.27 27.98
CA ASP A 519 15.43 1.77 28.57
C ASP A 519 15.49 2.00 30.09
N LEU A 520 14.51 2.70 30.65
CA LEU A 520 14.54 3.24 32.01
C LEU A 520 13.76 2.35 32.99
N ASP A 521 14.21 2.26 34.24
CA ASP A 521 13.50 1.57 35.30
C ASP A 521 12.20 2.30 35.72
N SER A 522 11.49 1.78 36.74
CA SER A 522 10.26 2.42 37.25
C SER A 522 10.48 3.74 38.01
N GLY A 523 11.74 4.16 38.18
CA GLY A 523 12.17 5.37 38.87
C GLY A 523 12.06 5.30 40.40
N THR A 524 12.96 6.00 41.09
CA THR A 524 12.99 6.13 42.55
C THR A 524 12.82 7.59 42.94
N THR A 525 11.95 7.88 43.91
CA THR A 525 11.80 9.25 44.44
C THR A 525 13.04 9.61 45.24
N THR A 526 13.79 10.61 44.78
CA THR A 526 15.05 11.04 45.41
C THR A 526 14.87 12.26 46.31
N VAL A 527 13.86 13.11 46.01
CA VAL A 527 13.46 14.24 46.87
C VAL A 527 11.94 14.29 46.96
N GLU A 528 11.38 14.21 48.17
CA GLU A 528 9.93 14.29 48.36
C GLU A 528 9.41 15.73 48.14
N PRO A 529 8.27 15.94 47.45
CA PRO A 529 7.68 17.26 47.23
C PRO A 529 7.12 17.87 48.53
N THR A 530 7.28 19.18 48.73
CA THR A 530 6.72 19.93 49.87
C THR A 530 5.59 20.86 49.42
N CYS A 531 5.00 21.64 50.34
CA CYS A 531 3.86 22.52 50.06
C CYS A 531 4.16 23.59 49.00
N THR A 532 5.41 24.05 48.90
CA THR A 532 5.84 25.14 48.01
C THR A 532 6.97 24.75 47.06
N ALA A 533 7.69 23.65 47.32
CA ALA A 533 8.75 23.16 46.45
C ALA A 533 8.38 21.82 45.78
N ALA A 534 8.68 21.72 44.48
CA ALA A 534 8.54 20.48 43.72
C ALA A 534 9.52 19.40 44.25
N GLY A 535 9.10 18.14 44.18
CA GLY A 535 9.95 16.98 44.48
C GLY A 535 10.66 16.49 43.22
N GLU A 536 11.53 15.50 43.35
CA GLU A 536 12.29 14.94 42.24
C GLU A 536 12.27 13.41 42.26
N LYS A 537 12.08 12.83 41.08
CA LYS A 537 12.12 11.39 40.83
C LYS A 537 13.19 11.09 39.79
N GLU A 538 14.13 10.21 40.12
CA GLU A 538 15.25 9.82 39.25
C GLU A 538 15.01 8.44 38.64
N TYR A 539 15.20 8.32 37.32
CA TYR A 539 15.12 7.08 36.56
C TYR A 539 16.51 6.67 36.08
N CYS A 540 16.90 5.42 36.31
CA CYS A 540 18.18 4.87 35.85
C CYS A 540 17.95 3.95 34.65
N CYS A 541 18.92 3.92 33.72
CA CYS A 541 18.88 2.91 32.65
C CYS A 541 19.02 1.50 33.23
N ILE A 542 18.18 0.56 32.79
CA ILE A 542 18.15 -0.83 33.29
C ILE A 542 19.38 -1.65 32.89
N TYR A 543 20.16 -1.19 31.90
CA TYR A 543 21.37 -1.87 31.47
C TYR A 543 22.50 -1.64 32.47
N ALA A 544 23.04 -2.76 33.00
CA ALA A 544 24.11 -2.73 33.99
C ALA A 544 25.34 -1.93 33.50
N ASN A 545 25.86 -1.06 34.37
CA ASN A 545 27.00 -0.16 34.13
C ASN A 545 26.77 0.93 33.06
N CYS A 546 25.51 1.30 32.74
CA CYS A 546 25.20 2.48 31.96
C CYS A 546 25.04 3.72 32.87
N PRO A 547 25.79 4.82 32.66
CA PRO A 547 25.76 5.99 33.55
C PRO A 547 24.55 6.92 33.32
N TYR A 548 23.68 6.63 32.35
CA TYR A 548 22.59 7.52 31.97
C TYR A 548 21.46 7.52 33.01
N LYS A 549 21.10 8.73 33.46
CA LYS A 549 20.02 9.00 34.41
C LYS A 549 19.12 10.12 33.87
N LYS A 550 17.83 10.02 34.15
CA LYS A 550 16.84 11.06 33.81
C LYS A 550 16.07 11.46 35.06
N THR A 551 15.96 12.75 35.32
CA THR A 551 15.20 13.28 36.47
C THR A 551 13.90 13.92 36.00
N GLU A 552 12.82 13.66 36.73
CA GLU A 552 11.50 14.26 36.52
C GLU A 552 11.07 15.03 37.77
N SER A 553 10.53 16.23 37.58
CA SER A 553 10.09 17.11 38.67
C SER A 553 8.62 16.85 39.02
N LEU A 554 8.37 16.48 40.27
CA LEU A 554 7.04 16.22 40.84
C LEU A 554 6.43 17.53 41.38
N LYS A 555 5.18 17.85 41.00
CA LYS A 555 4.53 19.11 41.43
C LYS A 555 4.38 19.21 42.96
N ALA A 556 4.60 20.41 43.51
CA ALA A 556 4.41 20.72 44.93
C ALA A 556 3.01 20.33 45.43
N THR A 557 2.91 19.87 46.68
CA THR A 557 1.70 19.22 47.21
C THR A 557 0.52 20.18 47.41
N GLY A 558 0.80 21.49 47.53
CA GLY A 558 -0.17 22.58 47.70
C GLY A 558 -0.85 22.56 49.08
N HIS A 559 -1.08 23.74 49.68
CA HIS A 559 -1.59 23.96 51.06
C HIS A 559 -2.98 23.36 51.37
N LYS A 560 -3.13 22.04 51.27
CA LYS A 560 -4.40 21.31 51.35
C LYS A 560 -4.85 21.12 52.80
N ASN A 561 -3.94 20.96 53.76
CA ASN A 561 -4.27 20.85 55.17
C ASN A 561 -4.15 22.22 55.87
N LYS A 562 -5.25 22.74 56.42
CA LYS A 562 -5.35 24.07 57.03
C LYS A 562 -5.79 24.00 58.50
N GLU A 563 -5.34 24.95 59.31
CA GLU A 563 -5.72 25.10 60.73
C GLU A 563 -5.88 26.58 61.11
N THR A 564 -6.76 26.88 62.07
CA THR A 564 -7.00 28.26 62.53
C THR A 564 -6.22 28.54 63.82
N ARG A 565 -5.48 29.66 63.86
CA ARG A 565 -4.71 30.15 65.02
C ARG A 565 -5.17 31.57 65.40
N ASN A 566 -4.80 32.07 66.58
CA ASN A 566 -5.13 33.43 67.06
C ASN A 566 -6.62 33.76 67.21
N TYR A 567 -7.46 32.74 67.38
CA TYR A 567 -8.86 32.93 67.76
C TYR A 567 -8.93 33.52 69.18
N LYS A 568 -9.61 34.67 69.34
CA LYS A 568 -9.87 35.32 70.64
C LYS A 568 -11.37 35.42 70.84
N LYS A 569 -11.92 34.75 71.85
CA LYS A 569 -13.36 34.80 72.11
C LYS A 569 -13.76 36.15 72.75
N PRO A 570 -14.88 36.79 72.38
CA PRO A 570 -15.36 37.98 73.10
C PRO A 570 -15.65 37.69 74.58
N THR A 571 -15.57 38.70 75.45
CA THR A 571 -15.93 38.64 76.88
C THR A 571 -17.04 39.66 77.20
N CYS A 572 -17.56 39.65 78.42
CA CYS A 572 -18.61 40.58 78.84
C CYS A 572 -18.19 42.02 79.07
N GLN A 573 -16.89 42.31 78.90
CA GLN A 573 -16.34 43.66 78.93
C GLN A 573 -15.58 44.03 77.64
N GLU A 574 -15.12 43.08 76.80
CA GLU A 574 -14.37 43.35 75.56
C GLU A 574 -14.72 42.43 74.35
N GLU A 575 -14.48 42.93 73.12
CA GLU A 575 -14.79 42.24 71.86
C GLU A 575 -13.73 41.17 71.49
N GLY A 576 -14.12 40.12 70.76
CA GLY A 576 -13.25 39.01 70.32
C GLY A 576 -12.90 39.03 68.82
N TYR A 577 -12.14 38.06 68.32
CA TYR A 577 -11.64 37.91 66.96
C TYR A 577 -11.65 36.44 66.50
N THR A 578 -12.10 36.19 65.27
CA THR A 578 -12.38 34.85 64.72
C THR A 578 -11.16 34.03 64.29
N GLY A 579 -9.94 34.56 64.43
CA GLY A 579 -8.68 33.85 64.21
C GLY A 579 -8.28 33.72 62.73
N ASP A 580 -6.98 33.57 62.50
CA ASP A 580 -6.35 33.50 61.18
C ASP A 580 -6.10 32.04 60.75
N ILE A 581 -6.23 31.72 59.46
CA ILE A 581 -6.05 30.38 58.91
C ILE A 581 -4.62 30.21 58.38
N TYR A 582 -3.91 29.20 58.88
CA TYR A 582 -2.56 28.78 58.50
C TYR A 582 -2.60 27.41 57.79
N CYS A 583 -1.59 27.10 56.98
CA CYS A 583 -1.36 25.73 56.49
C CYS A 583 -0.67 24.90 57.57
N LYS A 584 -1.24 23.74 57.94
CA LYS A 584 -0.71 22.85 58.97
C LYS A 584 0.63 22.20 58.57
N ASP A 585 0.81 21.93 57.29
CA ASP A 585 1.98 21.18 56.80
C ASP A 585 3.23 22.06 56.62
N CYS A 586 3.09 23.38 56.47
CA CYS A 586 4.25 24.28 56.26
C CYS A 586 4.21 25.59 57.07
N GLY A 587 3.17 25.81 57.90
CA GLY A 587 3.09 26.94 58.84
C GLY A 587 2.84 28.32 58.24
N ILE A 588 2.62 28.44 56.92
CA ILE A 588 2.37 29.71 56.23
C ILE A 588 0.94 30.20 56.50
N LEU A 589 0.79 31.50 56.78
CA LEU A 589 -0.51 32.15 56.94
C LEU A 589 -1.23 32.26 55.59
N LEU A 590 -2.44 31.71 55.49
CA LEU A 590 -3.24 31.68 54.26
C LEU A 590 -4.31 32.78 54.22
N SER A 591 -4.90 33.16 55.36
CA SER A 591 -5.82 34.32 55.46
C SER A 591 -6.06 34.76 56.91
N SER A 592 -6.25 36.05 57.18
CA SER A 592 -6.56 36.58 58.52
C SER A 592 -8.06 36.65 58.85
N GLY A 593 -8.40 36.54 60.15
CA GLY A 593 -9.76 36.58 60.72
C GLY A 593 -10.41 37.97 60.84
N LYS A 594 -11.57 38.05 61.52
CA LYS A 594 -12.36 39.30 61.76
C LYS A 594 -12.88 39.42 63.21
N VAL A 595 -13.07 40.65 63.71
CA VAL A 595 -13.52 40.98 65.10
C VAL A 595 -15.04 40.77 65.31
N THR A 596 -15.48 40.38 66.52
CA THR A 596 -16.84 39.99 66.97
C THR A 596 -17.22 40.60 68.33
N LYS A 597 -18.49 41.00 68.57
CA LYS A 597 -18.96 41.79 69.74
C LYS A 597 -19.07 41.03 71.10
N LYS A 598 -19.13 41.79 72.22
CA LYS A 598 -19.10 41.40 73.67
C LYS A 598 -20.30 40.53 74.16
N TYR A 599 -20.13 39.73 75.23
CA TYR A 599 -21.12 38.75 75.78
C TYR A 599 -21.66 39.08 77.20
N ASP A 600 -22.50 38.22 77.79
CA ASP A 600 -23.12 38.39 79.13
C ASP A 600 -22.26 37.81 80.30
N HIS A 601 -22.58 38.16 81.57
CA HIS A 601 -21.77 37.89 82.79
C HIS A 601 -21.31 36.43 83.03
N ASP A 602 -20.11 36.28 83.63
CA ASP A 602 -19.39 35.01 83.82
C ASP A 602 -19.28 34.63 85.33
N TRP A 603 -20.13 33.68 85.76
CA TRP A 603 -20.27 33.17 87.13
C TRP A 603 -19.10 32.27 87.54
N ASP A 604 -18.66 32.27 88.81
CA ASP A 604 -17.58 31.40 89.33
C ASP A 604 -17.89 29.93 89.11
N SER A 605 -16.99 29.06 89.53
CA SER A 605 -17.22 27.62 89.42
C SER A 605 -18.33 27.07 90.34
N GLY A 606 -18.85 27.89 91.25
CA GLY A 606 -19.85 27.58 92.26
C GLY A 606 -19.44 26.52 93.27
N THR A 607 -20.04 26.57 94.46
CA THR A 607 -19.79 25.61 95.55
C THR A 607 -20.95 24.64 95.66
N VAL A 608 -20.70 23.33 95.55
CA VAL A 608 -21.73 22.29 95.69
C VAL A 608 -22.18 22.26 97.14
N THR A 609 -23.48 22.38 97.35
CA THR A 609 -24.10 22.29 98.66
C THR A 609 -24.78 20.93 98.89
N LYS A 610 -25.03 20.12 97.83
CA LYS A 610 -25.52 18.70 97.87
C LYS A 610 -25.29 17.93 96.53
N GLU A 611 -24.93 16.64 96.51
CA GLU A 611 -24.63 15.83 95.29
C GLU A 611 -25.83 15.00 94.73
N ALA A 612 -25.81 14.61 93.43
CA ALA A 612 -26.91 13.92 92.69
C ALA A 612 -26.55 12.49 92.16
N THR A 613 -27.54 11.62 91.87
CA THR A 613 -27.40 10.24 91.33
C THR A 613 -28.36 9.93 90.15
N CYS A 614 -28.27 8.78 89.47
CA CYS A 614 -29.15 8.43 88.33
C CYS A 614 -30.62 8.14 88.73
N THR A 615 -30.92 8.25 90.03
CA THR A 615 -32.25 8.12 90.61
C THR A 615 -32.67 9.31 91.51
N GLU A 616 -31.78 10.23 91.94
CA GLU A 616 -32.07 11.39 92.85
C GLU A 616 -31.24 12.68 92.54
N GLU A 617 -31.71 13.89 92.92
CA GLU A 617 -31.13 15.23 92.55
C GLU A 617 -30.33 15.94 93.69
N GLY A 618 -29.35 16.82 93.34
CA GLY A 618 -28.44 17.61 94.21
C GLY A 618 -28.54 19.16 94.02
N SER A 619 -27.62 20.01 94.52
CA SER A 619 -27.63 21.51 94.34
C SER A 619 -26.27 22.26 94.53
N LYS A 620 -26.09 23.45 93.90
CA LYS A 620 -24.83 24.23 93.82
C LYS A 620 -25.01 25.77 93.66
N THR A 621 -24.19 26.59 94.35
CA THR A 621 -24.27 28.09 94.39
C THR A 621 -23.09 28.80 93.72
N TYR A 622 -23.31 29.86 92.93
CA TYR A 622 -22.33 30.53 92.05
C TYR A 622 -22.21 32.07 92.25
N THR A 623 -21.03 32.66 91.99
CA THR A 623 -20.65 34.09 92.13
C THR A 623 -19.88 34.62 90.91
N CYS A 624 -20.38 35.58 90.14
CA CYS A 624 -19.69 36.24 89.01
C CYS A 624 -18.29 36.73 89.32
N GLU A 625 -17.28 36.04 88.79
CA GLU A 625 -15.86 36.33 89.04
C GLU A 625 -15.44 37.65 88.40
N ASN A 626 -16.15 38.12 87.37
CA ASN A 626 -15.80 39.35 86.68
C ASN A 626 -16.58 40.60 87.13
N CYS A 627 -17.61 40.49 87.98
CA CYS A 627 -18.32 41.68 88.50
C CYS A 627 -18.96 41.54 89.90
N GLY A 628 -18.87 40.37 90.54
CA GLY A 628 -19.24 40.15 91.94
C GLY A 628 -20.71 39.84 92.25
N ALA A 629 -21.59 39.59 91.28
CA ALA A 629 -22.98 39.18 91.54
C ALA A 629 -23.11 37.68 91.93
N THR A 630 -24.12 37.20 92.67
CA THR A 630 -24.31 35.74 93.02
C THR A 630 -25.67 35.11 92.61
N LYS A 631 -25.75 33.76 92.44
CA LYS A 631 -26.98 32.94 92.20
C LYS A 631 -26.85 31.43 92.59
N THR A 632 -27.93 30.75 93.04
CA THR A 632 -27.96 29.29 93.39
C THR A 632 -28.87 28.46 92.48
N ILE A 633 -28.47 27.22 92.13
CA ILE A 633 -29.23 26.29 91.26
C ILE A 633 -29.19 24.81 91.71
N ASP A 634 -30.24 24.04 91.41
CA ASP A 634 -30.32 22.58 91.66
C ASP A 634 -29.60 21.74 90.56
N ILE A 635 -29.03 20.59 90.92
CA ILE A 635 -28.33 19.63 90.04
C ILE A 635 -29.22 18.41 89.76
N GLN A 636 -29.51 18.18 88.47
CA GLN A 636 -30.38 17.10 87.97
C GLN A 636 -29.77 15.69 88.05
N LYS A 637 -30.62 14.64 88.00
CA LYS A 637 -30.22 13.21 88.04
C LYS A 637 -29.25 12.84 86.91
N THR A 638 -28.36 11.88 87.13
CA THR A 638 -27.37 11.44 86.10
C THR A 638 -27.96 10.47 85.07
N ALA A 639 -27.44 10.46 83.83
CA ALA A 639 -27.99 9.70 82.70
C ALA A 639 -27.62 8.20 82.69
N HIS A 640 -28.48 7.35 82.11
CA HIS A 640 -28.24 5.91 81.93
C HIS A 640 -27.13 5.58 80.90
N ASN A 641 -26.36 4.52 81.17
CA ASN A 641 -25.22 4.07 80.35
C ASN A 641 -25.50 2.71 79.67
N TYR A 642 -26.17 2.71 78.51
CA TYR A 642 -26.53 1.49 77.77
C TYR A 642 -25.38 0.93 76.92
N LYS A 643 -25.13 -0.39 77.02
CA LYS A 643 -24.23 -1.15 76.13
C LYS A 643 -25.01 -2.17 75.29
N ILE A 644 -24.64 -2.31 74.03
CA ILE A 644 -25.21 -3.31 73.10
C ILE A 644 -24.80 -4.72 73.56
N THR A 645 -25.77 -5.63 73.58
CA THR A 645 -25.61 -7.03 74.02
C THR A 645 -25.90 -8.04 72.91
N GLU A 646 -26.78 -7.73 71.96
CA GLU A 646 -27.06 -8.59 70.79
C GLU A 646 -27.29 -7.76 69.52
N GLN A 647 -26.90 -8.31 68.36
CA GLN A 647 -27.13 -7.72 67.05
C GLN A 647 -27.36 -8.77 65.95
N LYS A 648 -28.38 -8.56 65.10
CA LYS A 648 -28.62 -9.29 63.85
C LYS A 648 -28.71 -8.30 62.68
N ASN A 649 -27.95 -8.54 61.62
CA ASN A 649 -27.92 -7.63 60.46
C ASN A 649 -29.09 -7.85 59.49
N ALA A 650 -29.55 -6.78 58.84
CA ALA A 650 -30.60 -6.81 57.82
C ALA A 650 -30.08 -7.28 56.43
N THR A 651 -30.93 -7.98 55.67
CA THR A 651 -30.66 -8.43 54.28
C THR A 651 -31.38 -7.55 53.25
N CYS A 652 -31.39 -7.94 51.96
CA CYS A 652 -32.12 -7.20 50.91
C CYS A 652 -33.64 -7.23 51.08
N THR A 653 -34.18 -8.27 51.72
CA THR A 653 -35.62 -8.51 51.86
C THR A 653 -36.08 -8.68 53.31
N GLU A 654 -35.17 -8.86 54.28
CA GLU A 654 -35.50 -9.05 55.70
C GLU A 654 -34.80 -8.03 56.62
N ASN A 655 -35.51 -7.56 57.65
CA ASN A 655 -34.99 -6.64 58.67
C ASN A 655 -34.02 -7.33 59.66
N GLY A 656 -33.12 -6.54 60.26
CA GLY A 656 -32.24 -6.90 61.38
C GLY A 656 -32.67 -6.19 62.68
N TYR A 657 -31.89 -6.31 63.77
CA TYR A 657 -32.14 -5.62 65.05
C TYR A 657 -30.90 -5.54 65.96
N LEU A 658 -30.95 -4.67 66.98
CA LEU A 658 -29.95 -4.50 68.05
C LEU A 658 -30.63 -4.50 69.43
N ILE A 659 -30.01 -5.05 70.47
CA ILE A 659 -30.50 -5.00 71.86
C ILE A 659 -29.44 -4.39 72.78
N SER A 660 -29.81 -3.39 73.60
CA SER A 660 -28.89 -2.66 74.51
C SER A 660 -29.36 -2.67 75.98
N VAL A 661 -28.42 -2.71 76.94
CA VAL A 661 -28.70 -2.79 78.39
C VAL A 661 -27.90 -1.77 79.21
N CYS A 662 -28.55 -1.01 80.10
CA CYS A 662 -27.92 -0.02 80.97
C CYS A 662 -27.03 -0.68 82.03
N GLN A 663 -25.75 -0.35 82.08
CA GLN A 663 -24.77 -0.96 82.99
C GLN A 663 -24.95 -0.53 84.45
N THR A 664 -25.71 0.54 84.72
CA THR A 664 -25.89 1.10 86.08
C THR A 664 -27.22 0.70 86.70
N CYS A 665 -28.29 0.50 85.90
CA CYS A 665 -29.63 0.13 86.41
C CYS A 665 -30.25 -1.11 85.73
N ASN A 666 -29.54 -1.77 84.79
CA ASN A 666 -29.97 -2.98 84.06
C ASN A 666 -31.20 -2.88 83.14
N ASP A 667 -31.70 -1.68 82.84
CA ASP A 667 -32.79 -1.48 81.86
C ASP A 667 -32.42 -1.96 80.43
N ARG A 668 -33.38 -2.52 79.67
CA ARG A 668 -33.14 -3.13 78.33
C ARG A 668 -33.99 -2.51 77.21
N ARG A 669 -33.41 -2.27 76.03
CA ARG A 669 -34.11 -1.79 74.82
C ARG A 669 -33.74 -2.57 73.54
N LYS A 670 -34.67 -2.69 72.59
CA LYS A 670 -34.47 -3.32 71.26
C LYS A 670 -34.81 -2.34 70.13
N ASP A 671 -33.88 -2.16 69.20
CA ASP A 671 -34.00 -1.27 68.04
C ASP A 671 -33.98 -2.11 66.74
N GLU A 672 -34.93 -1.90 65.82
CA GLU A 672 -35.02 -2.65 64.54
C GLU A 672 -34.24 -1.96 63.41
N ILE A 673 -33.59 -2.74 62.54
CA ILE A 673 -32.85 -2.27 61.36
C ILE A 673 -33.60 -2.70 60.09
N VAL A 674 -34.12 -1.75 59.31
CA VAL A 674 -34.94 -2.05 58.13
C VAL A 674 -34.12 -2.70 56.99
N ALA A 675 -34.75 -3.60 56.23
CA ALA A 675 -34.19 -4.28 55.07
C ALA A 675 -33.63 -3.29 54.03
N LYS A 676 -32.51 -3.65 53.40
CA LYS A 676 -31.73 -2.74 52.53
C LYS A 676 -32.35 -2.50 51.15
N GLY A 677 -33.37 -3.28 50.77
CA GLY A 677 -33.97 -3.23 49.43
C GLY A 677 -33.04 -3.74 48.32
N HIS A 678 -33.54 -3.71 47.08
CA HIS A 678 -32.79 -4.13 45.89
C HIS A 678 -32.11 -2.92 45.21
N SER A 679 -30.79 -2.94 45.12
CA SER A 679 -30.03 -1.95 44.34
C SER A 679 -29.94 -2.40 42.88
N LYS A 680 -30.56 -1.68 41.94
CA LYS A 680 -30.66 -2.10 40.53
C LYS A 680 -29.32 -1.93 39.78
N GLY A 681 -28.92 -2.94 39.02
CA GLY A 681 -27.80 -2.91 38.08
C GLY A 681 -28.16 -3.61 36.78
N ILE A 682 -27.49 -3.28 35.68
CA ILE A 682 -27.79 -3.84 34.35
C ILE A 682 -26.69 -4.83 33.97
N LYS A 683 -27.06 -6.04 33.52
CA LYS A 683 -26.15 -7.05 32.96
C LYS A 683 -26.55 -7.39 31.52
N ASN A 684 -25.65 -8.03 30.77
CA ASN A 684 -25.89 -8.51 29.39
C ASN A 684 -26.22 -7.42 28.36
N LYS A 685 -26.06 -6.13 28.68
CA LYS A 685 -26.29 -5.03 27.73
C LYS A 685 -25.34 -5.14 26.54
N LYS A 686 -25.89 -5.08 25.34
CA LYS A 686 -25.16 -5.15 24.06
C LYS A 686 -25.67 -4.08 23.11
N LEU A 687 -24.77 -3.33 22.48
CA LEU A 687 -25.17 -2.31 21.51
C LEU A 687 -25.56 -2.95 20.17
N ALA A 688 -26.58 -2.39 19.51
CA ALA A 688 -26.96 -2.78 18.16
C ALA A 688 -25.91 -2.34 17.14
N THR A 689 -25.70 -3.15 16.12
CA THR A 689 -24.79 -2.86 15.01
C THR A 689 -25.49 -3.09 13.68
N CYS A 690 -24.87 -2.70 12.57
CA CYS A 690 -25.39 -3.04 11.23
C CYS A 690 -25.20 -4.51 10.83
N LYS A 691 -24.68 -5.37 11.72
CA LYS A 691 -24.55 -6.82 11.51
C LYS A 691 -25.43 -7.64 12.47
N ALA A 692 -25.55 -7.18 13.71
CA ALA A 692 -26.22 -7.88 14.79
C ALA A 692 -27.12 -6.94 15.60
N GLU A 693 -28.24 -7.48 16.08
CA GLU A 693 -29.16 -6.79 16.98
C GLU A 693 -28.48 -6.49 18.31
N GLY A 694 -28.94 -5.43 18.97
CA GLY A 694 -28.52 -5.07 20.32
C GLY A 694 -29.46 -5.63 21.37
N TYR A 695 -29.13 -5.41 22.63
CA TYR A 695 -29.93 -5.78 23.78
C TYR A 695 -29.75 -4.75 24.89
N THR A 696 -30.84 -4.23 25.46
CA THR A 696 -30.75 -3.17 26.48
C THR A 696 -30.13 -3.66 27.79
N GLY A 697 -30.07 -4.99 27.98
CA GLY A 697 -29.55 -5.64 29.18
C GLY A 697 -30.65 -5.88 30.22
N ASP A 698 -30.47 -6.94 31.00
CA ASP A 698 -31.38 -7.34 32.07
C ASP A 698 -31.04 -6.57 33.35
N THR A 699 -32.07 -6.19 34.10
CA THR A 699 -31.92 -5.51 35.40
C THR A 699 -31.86 -6.54 36.51
N TYR A 700 -30.77 -6.56 37.27
CA TYR A 700 -30.53 -7.42 38.43
C TYR A 700 -30.36 -6.58 39.71
N CYS A 701 -30.54 -7.19 40.87
CA CYS A 701 -30.06 -6.61 42.12
C CYS A 701 -28.54 -6.78 42.25
N ARG A 702 -27.80 -5.69 42.46
CA ARG A 702 -26.35 -5.69 42.66
C ARG A 702 -25.90 -6.42 43.93
N THR A 703 -26.78 -6.53 44.91
CA THR A 703 -26.43 -7.07 46.24
C THR A 703 -26.71 -8.56 46.35
N CYS A 704 -27.87 -9.05 45.87
CA CYS A 704 -28.24 -10.47 45.94
C CYS A 704 -28.27 -11.18 44.58
N ASN A 705 -28.00 -10.46 43.48
CA ASN A 705 -27.93 -10.97 42.11
C ASN A 705 -29.23 -11.58 41.55
N THR A 706 -30.38 -11.34 42.19
CA THR A 706 -31.69 -11.73 41.68
C THR A 706 -32.07 -10.92 40.44
N LEU A 707 -32.61 -11.58 39.41
CA LEU A 707 -33.16 -10.93 38.21
C LEU A 707 -34.43 -10.17 38.59
N LEU A 708 -34.50 -8.90 38.22
CA LEU A 708 -35.62 -8.01 38.50
C LEU A 708 -36.46 -7.74 37.24
N GLU A 709 -35.83 -7.60 36.07
CA GLU A 709 -36.52 -7.32 34.80
C GLU A 709 -35.64 -7.75 33.60
N GLU A 710 -36.23 -8.36 32.57
CA GLU A 710 -35.51 -8.71 31.34
C GLU A 710 -35.39 -7.52 30.37
N GLY A 711 -34.28 -7.45 29.65
CA GLY A 711 -34.02 -6.43 28.63
C GLY A 711 -34.81 -6.61 27.34
N LYS A 712 -34.76 -5.61 26.45
CA LYS A 712 -35.38 -5.63 25.11
C LYS A 712 -34.34 -5.75 24.02
N VAL A 713 -34.68 -6.47 22.95
CA VAL A 713 -33.87 -6.57 21.72
C VAL A 713 -33.97 -5.26 20.93
N LEU A 714 -32.82 -4.73 20.53
CA LEU A 714 -32.70 -3.52 19.70
C LEU A 714 -32.47 -3.94 18.24
N PRO A 715 -33.25 -3.41 17.26
CA PRO A 715 -33.10 -3.78 15.86
C PRO A 715 -31.72 -3.43 15.31
N LYS A 716 -31.30 -4.13 14.24
CA LYS A 716 -30.04 -3.85 13.54
C LYS A 716 -30.06 -2.42 12.99
N LEU A 717 -28.90 -1.76 13.05
CA LEU A 717 -28.73 -0.44 12.44
C LEU A 717 -28.62 -0.55 10.91
N GLU A 718 -29.06 0.48 10.20
CA GLU A 718 -28.89 0.52 8.74
C GLU A 718 -27.41 0.62 8.33
N HIS A 719 -27.10 0.12 7.13
CA HIS A 719 -25.76 0.23 6.56
C HIS A 719 -25.46 1.68 6.11
N GLN A 720 -24.40 2.25 6.67
CA GLN A 720 -23.84 3.52 6.18
C GLN A 720 -22.83 3.24 5.08
N TRP A 721 -23.23 3.40 3.82
CA TRP A 721 -22.40 3.15 2.64
C TRP A 721 -21.37 4.27 2.41
N ASN A 722 -20.23 3.94 1.83
CA ASN A 722 -19.31 4.92 1.26
C ASN A 722 -19.84 5.45 -0.08
N ASP A 723 -19.08 6.33 -0.72
CA ASP A 723 -19.49 7.03 -1.96
C ASP A 723 -19.55 6.11 -3.20
N GLY A 724 -19.34 4.80 -3.03
CA GLY A 724 -19.21 3.86 -4.13
C GLY A 724 -17.84 3.97 -4.81
N THR A 725 -17.34 2.84 -5.30
CA THR A 725 -16.10 2.77 -6.07
C THR A 725 -16.41 2.07 -7.37
N VAL A 726 -16.06 2.67 -8.51
CA VAL A 726 -16.23 2.02 -9.81
C VAL A 726 -15.21 0.89 -9.88
N THR A 727 -15.67 -0.34 -9.68
CA THR A 727 -14.82 -1.54 -9.69
C THR A 727 -14.68 -2.13 -11.09
N LYS A 728 -15.62 -1.79 -11.98
CA LYS A 728 -15.59 -2.15 -13.39
C LYS A 728 -16.17 -1.00 -14.19
N ARG A 729 -15.43 -0.48 -15.15
CA ARG A 729 -15.91 0.64 -15.98
C ARG A 729 -16.93 0.15 -17.01
N ALA A 730 -17.97 0.93 -17.24
CA ALA A 730 -18.88 0.71 -18.35
C ALA A 730 -18.15 1.01 -19.67
N THR A 731 -18.31 0.14 -20.64
CA THR A 731 -17.83 0.33 -22.02
C THR A 731 -19.04 0.35 -22.96
N TYR A 732 -18.83 0.54 -24.26
CA TYR A 732 -19.91 0.38 -25.24
C TYR A 732 -20.43 -1.07 -25.34
N GLU A 733 -19.62 -2.05 -24.93
CA GLU A 733 -19.91 -3.48 -25.02
C GLU A 733 -20.33 -4.11 -23.69
N THR A 734 -19.85 -3.58 -22.56
CA THR A 734 -20.06 -4.16 -21.23
C THR A 734 -20.57 -3.13 -20.23
N ALA A 735 -21.56 -3.52 -19.42
CA ALA A 735 -21.97 -2.74 -18.26
C ALA A 735 -20.82 -2.61 -17.25
N GLY A 736 -20.78 -1.49 -16.54
CA GLY A 736 -19.87 -1.27 -15.42
C GLY A 736 -20.44 -1.79 -14.10
N GLU A 737 -19.65 -1.66 -13.04
CA GLU A 737 -20.02 -2.04 -11.68
C GLU A 737 -19.55 -0.96 -10.70
N LEU A 738 -20.48 -0.52 -9.86
CA LEU A 738 -20.26 0.41 -8.76
C LEU A 738 -20.39 -0.37 -7.44
N THR A 739 -19.29 -0.48 -6.70
CA THR A 739 -19.25 -1.18 -5.43
C THR A 739 -19.26 -0.20 -4.27
N TYR A 740 -20.31 -0.23 -3.47
CA TYR A 740 -20.43 0.43 -2.18
C TYR A 740 -19.92 -0.47 -1.07
N ARG A 741 -19.25 0.11 -0.08
CA ARG A 741 -18.79 -0.57 1.12
C ARG A 741 -19.35 0.12 2.35
N CYS A 742 -19.95 -0.64 3.26
CA CYS A 742 -20.41 -0.08 4.52
C CYS A 742 -19.21 0.37 5.35
N ARG A 743 -19.17 1.66 5.73
CA ARG A 743 -18.06 2.28 6.49
C ARG A 743 -17.84 1.62 7.87
N LYS A 744 -18.88 0.99 8.42
CA LYS A 744 -18.85 0.36 9.76
C LYS A 744 -18.52 -1.13 9.75
N CYS A 745 -18.83 -1.86 8.68
CA CYS A 745 -18.77 -3.32 8.72
C CYS A 745 -18.18 -3.98 7.47
N ALA A 746 -17.75 -3.16 6.50
CA ALA A 746 -17.07 -3.52 5.27
C ALA A 746 -17.83 -4.45 4.30
N VAL A 747 -19.12 -4.75 4.57
CA VAL A 747 -19.98 -5.47 3.62
C VAL A 747 -20.10 -4.69 2.31
N LYS A 748 -20.21 -5.39 1.19
CA LYS A 748 -20.28 -4.81 -0.16
C LYS A 748 -21.71 -4.81 -0.70
N ARG A 749 -22.09 -3.74 -1.40
CA ARG A 749 -23.27 -3.67 -2.26
C ARG A 749 -22.80 -3.29 -3.66
N ILE A 750 -23.15 -4.08 -4.67
CA ILE A 750 -22.72 -3.88 -6.06
C ILE A 750 -23.92 -3.49 -6.89
N ILE A 751 -23.80 -2.42 -7.68
CA ILE A 751 -24.83 -1.95 -8.60
C ILE A 751 -24.24 -1.93 -10.02
N SER A 752 -25.03 -2.33 -11.02
CA SER A 752 -24.62 -2.30 -12.42
C SER A 752 -24.75 -0.88 -12.99
N ILE A 753 -23.73 -0.44 -13.72
CA ILE A 753 -23.71 0.82 -14.47
C ILE A 753 -24.04 0.50 -15.93
N GLU A 754 -25.01 1.19 -16.52
CA GLU A 754 -25.37 0.96 -17.92
C GLU A 754 -24.19 1.15 -18.88
N LYS A 755 -24.19 0.36 -19.96
CA LYS A 755 -23.19 0.47 -21.03
C LYS A 755 -23.27 1.83 -21.73
N LEU A 756 -22.16 2.29 -22.29
CA LEU A 756 -22.11 3.54 -23.04
C LEU A 756 -22.93 3.46 -24.32
N ALA A 757 -23.60 4.56 -24.67
CA ALA A 757 -24.37 4.66 -25.92
C ALA A 757 -23.46 5.06 -27.08
N TYR A 758 -23.50 4.29 -28.18
CA TYR A 758 -22.75 4.62 -29.39
C TYR A 758 -23.21 5.95 -30.02
N PRO A 759 -22.29 6.75 -30.60
CA PRO A 759 -22.62 7.97 -31.33
C PRO A 759 -23.66 7.72 -32.43
N LYS A 760 -24.68 8.58 -32.48
CA LYS A 760 -25.79 8.46 -33.42
C LYS A 760 -25.33 8.61 -34.87
N VAL A 761 -26.11 8.04 -35.80
CA VAL A 761 -25.91 8.25 -37.24
C VAL A 761 -25.92 9.74 -37.53
N GLY A 762 -24.92 10.19 -38.26
CA GLY A 762 -24.77 11.57 -38.68
C GLY A 762 -23.80 12.42 -37.85
N THR A 763 -23.35 11.95 -36.68
CA THR A 763 -22.26 12.58 -35.94
C THR A 763 -21.01 12.65 -36.82
N SER A 764 -20.35 13.81 -36.84
CA SER A 764 -19.19 14.07 -37.71
C SER A 764 -17.93 14.31 -36.90
N TYR A 765 -16.80 13.83 -37.43
CA TYR A 765 -15.48 13.88 -36.80
C TYR A 765 -14.44 14.34 -37.82
N THR A 766 -13.58 15.29 -37.46
CA THR A 766 -12.50 15.77 -38.34
C THR A 766 -11.16 15.19 -37.89
N ILE A 767 -10.49 14.46 -38.78
CA ILE A 767 -9.21 13.77 -38.51
C ILE A 767 -8.26 14.04 -39.66
N SER A 768 -7.11 14.65 -39.37
CA SER A 768 -6.09 15.03 -40.37
C SER A 768 -6.66 15.82 -41.55
N GLY A 769 -7.56 16.77 -41.26
CA GLY A 769 -8.24 17.59 -42.26
C GLY A 769 -9.32 16.87 -43.08
N ASN A 770 -9.70 15.65 -42.69
CA ASN A 770 -10.76 14.87 -43.33
C ASN A 770 -11.94 14.74 -42.38
N GLU A 771 -13.14 15.05 -42.85
CA GLU A 771 -14.38 14.95 -42.07
C GLU A 771 -15.07 13.62 -42.37
N TYR A 772 -15.32 12.84 -41.34
CA TYR A 772 -15.97 11.54 -41.36
C TYR A 772 -17.30 11.61 -40.65
N LYS A 773 -18.35 11.04 -41.23
CA LYS A 773 -19.70 11.02 -40.69
C LYS A 773 -20.11 9.60 -40.32
N VAL A 774 -20.62 9.39 -39.11
CA VAL A 774 -21.12 8.08 -38.64
C VAL A 774 -22.25 7.63 -39.54
N SER A 775 -22.08 6.46 -40.14
CA SER A 775 -23.10 5.78 -40.95
C SER A 775 -23.71 4.58 -40.24
N LYS A 776 -22.95 3.95 -39.33
CA LYS A 776 -23.42 2.91 -38.43
C LYS A 776 -22.78 3.12 -37.05
N PRO A 777 -23.58 3.38 -35.99
CA PRO A 777 -23.06 3.60 -34.63
C PRO A 777 -22.12 2.48 -34.22
N GLY A 778 -20.94 2.84 -33.69
CA GLY A 778 -19.93 1.88 -33.23
C GLY A 778 -19.14 1.12 -34.31
N ALA A 779 -19.47 1.27 -35.59
CA ALA A 779 -18.96 0.36 -36.62
C ALA A 779 -18.43 1.04 -37.89
N GLU A 780 -19.17 1.98 -38.49
CA GLU A 780 -18.85 2.49 -39.83
C GLU A 780 -19.01 4.01 -39.99
N VAL A 781 -18.07 4.60 -40.74
CA VAL A 781 -18.10 6.01 -41.13
C VAL A 781 -17.89 6.22 -42.62
N ILE A 782 -18.31 7.39 -43.09
CA ILE A 782 -18.19 7.86 -44.47
C ILE A 782 -17.32 9.12 -44.47
N LEU A 783 -16.31 9.18 -45.34
CA LEU A 783 -15.59 10.42 -45.59
C LEU A 783 -16.50 11.39 -46.36
N VAL A 784 -16.89 12.52 -45.78
CA VAL A 784 -17.82 13.48 -46.38
C VAL A 784 -17.15 14.75 -46.91
N ARG A 785 -15.99 15.13 -46.37
CA ARG A 785 -15.23 16.30 -46.80
C ARG A 785 -13.73 16.11 -46.52
N THR A 786 -12.89 16.76 -47.31
CA THR A 786 -11.43 16.78 -47.10
C THR A 786 -10.87 18.19 -47.22
N SER A 787 -9.68 18.38 -46.66
CA SER A 787 -8.91 19.62 -46.76
C SER A 787 -8.59 19.95 -48.21
N LYS A 788 -8.73 21.24 -48.56
CA LYS A 788 -8.40 21.78 -49.89
C LYS A 788 -6.98 22.31 -50.00
N THR A 789 -6.22 22.31 -48.91
CA THR A 789 -4.86 22.86 -48.87
C THR A 789 -3.79 21.78 -49.10
N THR A 790 -4.11 20.52 -48.88
CA THR A 790 -3.16 19.41 -48.97
C THR A 790 -3.00 18.86 -50.39
N LYS A 791 -1.74 18.58 -50.77
CA LYS A 791 -1.40 17.96 -52.06
C LYS A 791 -1.63 16.45 -52.05
N ASN A 792 -1.40 15.79 -50.91
CA ASN A 792 -1.51 14.36 -50.75
C ASN A 792 -2.52 14.03 -49.65
N VAL A 793 -3.52 13.19 -49.95
CA VAL A 793 -4.51 12.76 -48.96
C VAL A 793 -4.54 11.24 -48.86
N THR A 794 -4.56 10.74 -47.63
CA THR A 794 -4.78 9.32 -47.34
C THR A 794 -6.14 9.16 -46.67
N VAL A 795 -7.01 8.36 -47.28
CA VAL A 795 -8.24 7.85 -46.69
C VAL A 795 -7.90 6.50 -46.07
N PRO A 796 -7.80 6.38 -44.74
CA PRO A 796 -7.39 5.16 -44.08
C PRO A 796 -8.48 4.09 -44.19
N ALA A 797 -8.14 2.84 -43.88
CA ALA A 797 -9.11 1.75 -43.84
C ALA A 797 -10.04 1.84 -42.62
N GLN A 798 -9.54 2.45 -41.53
CA GLN A 798 -10.25 2.67 -40.28
C GLN A 798 -9.84 4.02 -39.72
N ILE A 799 -10.72 4.61 -38.92
CA ILE A 799 -10.40 5.75 -38.06
C ILE A 799 -10.71 5.37 -36.62
N TYR A 800 -10.05 6.04 -35.70
CA TYR A 800 -10.25 5.86 -34.27
C TYR A 800 -10.62 7.21 -33.65
N VAL A 801 -11.80 7.27 -33.02
CA VAL A 801 -12.34 8.50 -32.43
C VAL A 801 -13.25 8.16 -31.24
N GLN A 802 -13.08 8.86 -30.12
CA GLN A 802 -13.86 8.67 -28.88
C GLN A 802 -13.92 7.22 -28.38
N GLY A 803 -12.79 6.50 -28.32
CA GLY A 803 -12.82 5.11 -27.83
C GLY A 803 -13.28 4.07 -28.85
N ILE A 804 -13.68 4.49 -30.06
CA ILE A 804 -14.33 3.61 -31.05
C ILE A 804 -13.51 3.54 -32.33
N THR A 805 -13.22 2.32 -32.78
CA THR A 805 -12.63 2.06 -34.09
C THR A 805 -13.74 1.93 -35.14
N TYR A 806 -13.84 2.92 -36.03
CA TYR A 806 -14.78 2.87 -37.15
C TYR A 806 -14.08 2.40 -38.43
N LYS A 807 -14.72 1.50 -39.17
CA LYS A 807 -14.34 1.21 -40.56
C LYS A 807 -14.73 2.37 -41.45
N VAL A 808 -13.79 2.87 -42.25
CA VAL A 808 -14.13 3.82 -43.31
C VAL A 808 -14.60 3.01 -44.50
N THR A 809 -15.92 3.00 -44.72
CA THR A 809 -16.53 2.13 -45.73
C THR A 809 -16.81 2.86 -47.03
N SER A 810 -16.95 4.20 -46.99
CA SER A 810 -17.33 4.97 -48.18
C SER A 810 -16.64 6.31 -48.32
N ILE A 811 -16.48 6.75 -49.56
CA ILE A 811 -16.19 8.14 -49.92
C ILE A 811 -17.48 8.80 -50.40
N GLY A 812 -17.90 9.84 -49.68
CA GLY A 812 -19.12 10.60 -49.89
C GLY A 812 -19.13 11.36 -51.21
N ALA A 813 -20.33 11.73 -51.66
CA ALA A 813 -20.47 12.59 -52.83
C ALA A 813 -19.80 13.92 -52.55
N LYS A 814 -19.04 14.45 -53.52
CA LYS A 814 -18.31 15.72 -53.40
C LYS A 814 -17.25 15.78 -52.28
N ALA A 815 -16.80 14.66 -51.73
CA ALA A 815 -15.83 14.65 -50.62
C ALA A 815 -14.52 15.41 -50.91
N PHE A 816 -14.01 15.33 -52.15
CA PHE A 816 -12.83 16.03 -52.65
C PHE A 816 -13.15 17.15 -53.64
N ASN A 817 -14.41 17.59 -53.70
CA ASN A 817 -14.90 18.49 -54.72
C ASN A 817 -14.09 19.80 -54.83
N ASN A 818 -13.74 20.17 -56.06
CA ASN A 818 -12.97 21.36 -56.40
C ASN A 818 -11.60 21.45 -55.69
N ASN A 819 -11.02 20.31 -55.29
CA ASN A 819 -9.69 20.32 -54.70
C ASN A 819 -8.61 20.45 -55.79
N LYS A 820 -8.21 21.71 -56.04
CA LYS A 820 -7.22 22.06 -57.07
C LYS A 820 -5.78 21.81 -56.62
N ASN A 821 -5.50 21.65 -55.33
CA ASN A 821 -4.14 21.40 -54.83
C ASN A 821 -3.78 19.91 -54.80
N LEU A 822 -4.79 19.04 -54.74
CA LEU A 822 -4.64 17.61 -54.64
C LEU A 822 -3.96 17.00 -55.87
N THR A 823 -2.83 16.33 -55.65
CA THR A 823 -2.05 15.63 -56.68
C THR A 823 -2.07 14.12 -56.50
N LYS A 824 -2.20 13.61 -55.27
CA LYS A 824 -2.25 12.17 -54.97
C LYS A 824 -3.27 11.83 -53.89
N VAL A 825 -3.98 10.72 -54.09
CA VAL A 825 -4.88 10.13 -53.07
C VAL A 825 -4.55 8.67 -52.85
N THR A 826 -4.50 8.24 -51.59
CA THR A 826 -4.43 6.83 -51.23
C THR A 826 -5.73 6.41 -50.53
N ILE A 827 -6.40 5.38 -51.03
CA ILE A 827 -7.68 4.88 -50.52
C ILE A 827 -7.45 3.53 -49.84
N GLY A 828 -7.92 3.41 -48.60
CA GLY A 828 -7.77 2.24 -47.73
C GLY A 828 -8.50 0.99 -48.21
N THR A 829 -8.23 -0.13 -47.53
CA THR A 829 -8.68 -1.48 -47.92
C THR A 829 -10.18 -1.74 -47.66
N ASN A 830 -10.77 -1.08 -46.67
CA ASN A 830 -12.18 -1.30 -46.26
C ASN A 830 -13.22 -0.52 -47.09
N ILE A 831 -12.78 0.23 -48.09
CA ILE A 831 -13.66 1.09 -48.88
C ILE A 831 -14.49 0.23 -49.84
N ILE A 832 -15.79 0.14 -49.58
CA ILE A 832 -16.76 -0.60 -50.38
C ILE A 832 -17.48 0.29 -51.38
N LYS A 833 -17.52 1.61 -51.18
CA LYS A 833 -18.28 2.56 -52.01
C LYS A 833 -17.53 3.86 -52.30
N ILE A 834 -17.60 4.33 -53.56
CA ILE A 834 -17.15 5.67 -53.97
C ILE A 834 -18.30 6.35 -54.71
N ASN A 835 -18.88 7.38 -54.11
CA ASN A 835 -20.05 8.06 -54.64
C ASN A 835 -19.73 8.94 -55.87
N SER A 836 -20.78 9.32 -56.60
CA SER A 836 -20.66 10.23 -57.75
C SER A 836 -20.02 11.55 -57.35
N ASN A 837 -19.20 12.13 -58.23
CA ASN A 837 -18.55 13.42 -58.03
C ASN A 837 -17.64 13.50 -56.79
N ALA A 838 -17.23 12.36 -56.22
CA ALA A 838 -16.31 12.33 -55.08
C ALA A 838 -15.05 13.18 -55.31
N PHE A 839 -14.47 13.10 -56.52
CA PHE A 839 -13.28 13.84 -56.97
C PHE A 839 -13.61 14.83 -58.09
N PHE A 840 -14.78 15.46 -58.04
CA PHE A 840 -15.19 16.39 -59.07
C PHE A 840 -14.26 17.60 -59.16
N ASN A 841 -13.81 17.91 -60.38
CA ASN A 841 -12.98 19.08 -60.68
C ASN A 841 -11.62 19.11 -59.91
N CYS A 842 -11.09 17.95 -59.54
CA CYS A 842 -9.73 17.80 -59.02
C CYS A 842 -8.70 17.86 -60.16
N LYS A 843 -8.50 19.06 -60.73
CA LYS A 843 -7.73 19.24 -61.97
C LYS A 843 -6.26 18.82 -61.89
N ASN A 844 -5.64 18.84 -60.70
CA ASN A 844 -4.23 18.49 -60.51
C ASN A 844 -4.00 17.06 -60.00
N LEU A 845 -5.06 16.26 -59.81
CA LEU A 845 -4.99 14.91 -59.26
C LEU A 845 -4.38 13.96 -60.30
N LYS A 846 -3.11 13.58 -60.12
CA LYS A 846 -2.36 12.74 -61.05
C LYS A 846 -2.49 11.24 -60.74
N THR A 847 -2.57 10.89 -59.45
CA THR A 847 -2.54 9.49 -59.02
C THR A 847 -3.56 9.20 -57.92
N VAL A 848 -4.34 8.14 -58.08
CA VAL A 848 -5.20 7.59 -57.03
C VAL A 848 -4.82 6.13 -56.82
N THR A 849 -4.29 5.80 -55.66
CA THR A 849 -3.95 4.43 -55.27
C THR A 849 -5.11 3.84 -54.46
N ILE A 850 -5.78 2.83 -54.99
CA ILE A 850 -6.91 2.16 -54.31
C ILE A 850 -6.44 0.81 -53.80
N LYS A 851 -6.31 0.67 -52.48
CA LYS A 851 -5.92 -0.59 -51.82
C LYS A 851 -7.10 -1.56 -51.67
N SER A 852 -8.33 -1.04 -51.67
CA SER A 852 -9.54 -1.87 -51.59
C SER A 852 -9.63 -2.85 -52.76
N VAL A 853 -10.15 -4.03 -52.43
CA VAL A 853 -10.49 -5.09 -53.40
C VAL A 853 -12.01 -5.31 -53.47
N LEU A 854 -12.80 -4.47 -52.79
CA LEU A 854 -14.23 -4.66 -52.51
C LEU A 854 -15.16 -3.85 -53.43
N LEU A 855 -14.63 -2.90 -54.22
CA LEU A 855 -15.45 -2.10 -55.12
C LEU A 855 -16.05 -2.93 -56.28
N THR A 856 -17.29 -2.60 -56.63
CA THR A 856 -18.03 -3.18 -57.76
C THR A 856 -18.52 -2.06 -58.69
N THR A 857 -19.06 -2.43 -59.86
CA THR A 857 -19.69 -1.48 -60.79
C THR A 857 -20.95 -0.80 -60.22
N LYS A 858 -21.56 -1.38 -59.17
CA LYS A 858 -22.71 -0.80 -58.46
C LYS A 858 -22.28 0.18 -57.35
N THR A 859 -21.12 -0.05 -56.73
CA THR A 859 -20.70 0.71 -55.54
C THR A 859 -19.67 1.80 -55.83
N ALA A 860 -18.96 1.74 -56.96
CA ALA A 860 -18.08 2.81 -57.41
C ALA A 860 -18.67 3.51 -58.64
N SER A 861 -18.96 4.81 -58.50
CA SER A 861 -19.57 5.59 -59.57
C SER A 861 -18.59 5.85 -60.72
N LYS A 862 -19.02 5.58 -61.96
CA LYS A 862 -18.31 5.99 -63.19
C LYS A 862 -18.04 7.51 -63.24
N LYS A 863 -18.86 8.31 -62.55
CA LYS A 863 -18.75 9.78 -62.47
C LYS A 863 -17.93 10.25 -61.26
N ALA A 864 -17.31 9.36 -60.50
CA ALA A 864 -16.53 9.74 -59.30
C ALA A 864 -15.40 10.73 -59.62
N PHE A 865 -14.77 10.61 -60.80
CA PHE A 865 -13.64 11.42 -61.26
C PHE A 865 -14.00 12.40 -62.38
N LYS A 866 -15.26 12.83 -62.46
CA LYS A 866 -15.69 13.77 -63.51
C LYS A 866 -14.89 15.08 -63.41
N ASN A 867 -14.35 15.54 -64.54
CA ASN A 867 -13.48 16.72 -64.65
C ASN A 867 -12.17 16.64 -63.82
N ALA A 868 -11.69 15.43 -63.50
CA ALA A 868 -10.35 15.23 -62.95
C ALA A 868 -9.26 15.38 -64.03
N HIS A 869 -7.98 15.35 -63.63
CA HIS A 869 -6.84 15.49 -64.55
C HIS A 869 -6.89 14.47 -65.71
N LYS A 870 -6.65 14.92 -66.95
CA LYS A 870 -6.76 14.09 -68.17
C LYS A 870 -5.84 12.86 -68.17
N LYS A 871 -4.67 12.94 -67.52
CA LYS A 871 -3.69 11.83 -67.40
C LYS A 871 -3.75 11.11 -66.05
N LEU A 872 -4.88 11.17 -65.34
CA LEU A 872 -5.06 10.49 -64.05
C LEU A 872 -4.81 8.98 -64.17
N VAL A 873 -3.97 8.45 -63.28
CA VAL A 873 -3.68 7.02 -63.14
C VAL A 873 -4.33 6.48 -61.86
N ILE A 874 -5.12 5.41 -62.00
CA ILE A 874 -5.66 4.64 -60.88
C ILE A 874 -4.76 3.41 -60.67
N GLN A 875 -4.11 3.31 -59.52
CA GLN A 875 -3.27 2.16 -59.16
C GLN A 875 -4.05 1.21 -58.26
N VAL A 876 -4.06 -0.08 -58.59
CA VAL A 876 -4.84 -1.09 -57.86
C VAL A 876 -4.07 -2.40 -57.67
N PRO A 877 -4.45 -3.27 -56.73
CA PRO A 877 -3.86 -4.61 -56.62
C PRO A 877 -4.04 -5.41 -57.93
N LYS A 878 -2.98 -6.12 -58.34
CA LYS A 878 -2.92 -6.88 -59.61
C LYS A 878 -4.17 -7.76 -59.85
N LYS A 879 -4.66 -8.41 -58.79
CA LYS A 879 -5.81 -9.32 -58.83
C LYS A 879 -7.15 -8.66 -59.19
N VAL A 880 -7.34 -7.36 -58.91
CA VAL A 880 -8.61 -6.66 -59.18
C VAL A 880 -8.56 -5.74 -60.41
N LYS A 881 -7.40 -5.62 -61.06
CA LYS A 881 -7.17 -4.72 -62.20
C LYS A 881 -8.21 -4.83 -63.31
N LYS A 882 -8.54 -6.05 -63.73
CA LYS A 882 -9.54 -6.30 -64.81
C LYS A 882 -10.92 -5.74 -64.44
N ASN A 883 -11.35 -5.94 -63.20
CA ASN A 883 -12.65 -5.47 -62.71
C ASN A 883 -12.65 -3.94 -62.54
N TYR A 884 -11.58 -3.37 -61.99
CA TYR A 884 -11.49 -1.93 -61.75
C TYR A 884 -11.35 -1.12 -63.06
N THR A 885 -10.78 -1.73 -64.10
CA THR A 885 -10.79 -1.16 -65.47
C THR A 885 -12.21 -1.02 -66.02
N LYS A 886 -13.11 -1.97 -65.71
CA LYS A 886 -14.53 -1.87 -66.08
C LYS A 886 -15.27 -0.79 -65.28
N ILE A 887 -14.95 -0.65 -64.00
CA ILE A 887 -15.54 0.35 -63.09
C ILE A 887 -15.16 1.77 -63.54
N PHE A 888 -13.87 2.02 -63.76
CA PHE A 888 -13.32 3.34 -64.10
C PHE A 888 -13.06 3.48 -65.61
N LYS A 889 -14.03 3.09 -66.43
CA LYS A 889 -13.93 3.16 -67.90
C LYS A 889 -13.55 4.59 -68.34
N GLY A 890 -12.50 4.68 -69.16
CA GLY A 890 -11.96 5.97 -69.65
C GLY A 890 -10.77 6.52 -68.85
N LEU A 891 -10.36 5.85 -67.76
CA LEU A 891 -9.16 6.18 -67.00
C LEU A 891 -8.08 5.11 -67.15
N LYS A 892 -6.81 5.50 -66.97
CA LYS A 892 -5.69 4.56 -66.99
C LYS A 892 -5.61 3.81 -65.66
N VAL A 893 -5.97 2.52 -65.67
CA VAL A 893 -5.84 1.63 -64.50
C VAL A 893 -4.56 0.81 -64.60
N LYS A 894 -3.66 0.94 -63.63
CA LYS A 894 -2.37 0.24 -63.57
C LYS A 894 -2.37 -0.86 -62.52
#